data_AF-M3HQ51-F1
#
_entry.id   AF-M3HQ51-F1
#
_cell.length_a   1.000
_cell.length_b   1.000
_cell.length_c   1.000
_cell.angle_alpha   90.00
_cell.angle_beta   90.00
_cell.angle_gamma   90.00
#
_symmetry.space_group_name_H-M   'P 1'
#
loop_
_entity.id
_entity.type
_entity.pdbx_description
1 polymer ?
#
loop_
_entity_poly.entity_id
_entity_poly.type
_entity_poly.pdbx_seq_one_letter_code
_entity_poly.pdbx_strand_id
1 'polypeptide(L)'
;MKFLIFLLLSIISPILASPIAPTPPSEDPFYSPPAGYENAKNGEILKLRKTPHQLSSLVFPAEIKNSWQLLVKSEDQFGNDTAIVTTIIEPYNADPSKLLSYQTFEDSASVDCATSYGLQYGAPLGTIAIRGEMTFIVDALKNGYYVNVPDHNGPKATWTVGKQSGHATLDAIQAALKSGNETGIDEKAEVALWGFSGGSLASAWAASLQEEYAPALDGQLIGAALGGFFTNLTALLEITDGALFAGFIPNLLNGLGNGYPEFRERLDDRIGANASAVLHDDLDYCAAAAIASFYYDEFFTGPKRLFADGFGVLDDPYVSEVLHNNSIVTWGKESVPKIPIFVYHGTLDSVCPIKDVRVVYQNWCDWGIESFEFAEALASGHNTETIIGAPAALTWLEARFNGVEPVKGCQHTTRLINALYPNVSSATYDYYMGLYDVLVGDEIGPDVNSDNSSMNANENEVIRNIHKLPNELIDLIFSYIPACGLNTFLSYPPLVHHVAKFITKQVEITGPTIPDHKETHIIAHCRETEHTIPSFVNVEDLIEFCKKYHVLPKEVWMYVDEIQQNDVSFLKLCNSICLWGSIDGEEEYQVRREMFEELNIHEFNFRFPENSFNSEFVGTFPKKLRCLGIETGKTLGYQPVFKQFQFLETLHLQSANMDLFRCLPASVSRLTIQSFHVDRDYNVGDSVLWNLKSFNVPLVSYDENFTLESVFRQMPNLQEFSTTAASISDDNDAYLPTSLKSLSLSYVTTFGDLTRLENLRELILVECEFPVEAFKDSSNFPHLQVFEFYTYKNSDVVIDHMTFPDSLRMMTLTAPLSIKKWTLPKRLSFLEVNNFDFGKDFKLDLPSSLDILEIARTSLESLDGVIFPIGLTILRIVGNACLTSMRGTNLDQLERLSLLLIIQNGFERMDMDEPINSPKCVVTFL
;
A
#
# COMPACT_ATOMS: atom_id res chain seq x y z
N MET A 1 -31.74 46.73 -9.26
CA MET A 1 -31.61 46.55 -7.78
C MET A 1 -32.43 45.39 -7.24
N LYS A 2 -33.74 45.26 -7.53
CA LYS A 2 -34.53 44.08 -7.10
C LYS A 2 -34.10 42.74 -7.74
N PHE A 3 -33.61 42.77 -8.98
CA PHE A 3 -33.10 41.57 -9.67
C PHE A 3 -31.75 41.09 -9.14
N LEU A 4 -30.90 42.01 -8.66
CA LEU A 4 -29.61 41.67 -8.06
C LEU A 4 -29.80 41.07 -6.67
N ILE A 5 -30.81 41.51 -5.92
CA ILE A 5 -31.17 40.95 -4.60
C ILE A 5 -31.77 39.55 -4.75
N PHE A 6 -32.55 39.28 -5.81
CA PHE A 6 -33.08 37.94 -6.10
C PHE A 6 -31.99 36.96 -6.56
N LEU A 7 -30.99 37.43 -7.31
CA LEU A 7 -29.83 36.63 -7.70
C LEU A 7 -28.91 36.35 -6.49
N LEU A 8 -28.67 37.34 -5.63
CA LEU A 8 -27.92 37.14 -4.38
C LEU A 8 -28.64 36.21 -3.39
N LEU A 9 -29.98 36.23 -3.31
CA LEU A 9 -30.74 35.31 -2.47
C LEU A 9 -30.82 33.89 -3.02
N SER A 10 -30.70 33.69 -4.34
CA SER A 10 -30.70 32.35 -4.95
C SER A 10 -29.31 31.70 -5.00
N ILE A 11 -28.24 32.49 -4.95
CA ILE A 11 -26.85 31.99 -4.86
C ILE A 11 -26.44 31.72 -3.39
N ILE A 12 -27.19 32.22 -2.41
CA ILE A 12 -26.97 31.92 -0.98
C ILE A 12 -27.76 30.66 -0.53
N SER A 13 -28.65 30.11 -1.36
CA SER A 13 -29.50 28.97 -0.97
C SER A 13 -28.89 27.56 -1.03
N PRO A 14 -27.62 27.32 -1.42
CA PRO A 14 -26.90 26.11 -1.00
C PRO A 14 -25.90 26.32 0.14
N ILE A 15 -25.82 27.51 0.78
CA ILE A 15 -24.92 27.73 1.94
C ILE A 15 -25.57 27.32 3.28
N LEU A 16 -26.78 26.76 3.28
CA LEU A 16 -27.41 26.21 4.49
C LEU A 16 -28.11 24.86 4.26
N ALA A 17 -27.45 24.00 3.50
CA ALA A 17 -27.45 22.59 3.86
C ALA A 17 -25.99 22.14 3.81
N SER A 18 -25.16 22.67 4.74
CA SER A 18 -24.05 21.84 5.20
C SER A 18 -24.63 20.45 5.44
N PRO A 19 -24.00 19.34 4.99
CA PRO A 19 -24.29 18.07 5.63
C PRO A 19 -24.18 18.38 7.13
N ILE A 20 -25.31 18.33 7.83
CA ILE A 20 -25.32 18.59 9.26
C ILE A 20 -24.38 17.51 9.78
N ALA A 21 -23.19 17.91 10.22
CA ALA A 21 -22.28 16.95 10.81
C ALA A 21 -23.07 16.27 11.95
N PRO A 22 -22.96 14.94 12.10
CA PRO A 22 -23.58 14.29 13.25
C PRO A 22 -23.13 15.03 14.51
N THR A 23 -24.04 15.20 15.47
CA THR A 23 -23.67 15.78 16.75
C THR A 23 -22.69 14.83 17.45
N PRO A 24 -21.51 15.32 17.88
CA PRO A 24 -20.55 14.46 18.56
C PRO A 24 -21.16 13.89 19.85
N PRO A 25 -20.81 12.65 20.24
CA PRO A 25 -21.25 12.00 21.47
C PRO A 25 -21.13 12.88 22.73
N SER A 26 -20.05 13.65 22.85
CA SER A 26 -19.80 14.60 23.94
C SER A 26 -20.87 15.70 24.07
N GLU A 27 -21.56 16.03 22.97
CA GLU A 27 -22.59 17.07 22.90
C GLU A 27 -24.01 16.53 22.69
N ASP A 28 -24.18 15.23 22.46
CA ASP A 28 -25.47 14.61 22.14
C ASP A 28 -26.17 14.04 23.40
N PRO A 29 -27.33 14.58 23.82
CA PRO A 29 -28.07 14.11 24.99
C PRO A 29 -28.55 12.66 24.90
N PHE A 30 -28.50 12.02 23.72
CA PHE A 30 -28.78 10.60 23.58
C PHE A 30 -27.80 9.74 24.39
N TYR A 31 -26.52 10.10 24.45
CA TYR A 31 -25.48 9.35 25.17
C TYR A 31 -25.55 9.52 26.70
N SER A 32 -26.34 10.49 27.19
CA SER A 32 -26.58 10.66 28.62
C SER A 32 -27.74 9.78 29.10
N PRO A 33 -27.58 8.88 30.08
CA PRO A 33 -28.68 8.07 30.59
C PRO A 33 -29.75 8.90 31.33
N PRO A 34 -31.03 8.46 31.33
CA PRO A 34 -32.08 9.12 32.10
C PRO A 34 -31.87 8.93 33.61
N ALA A 35 -32.43 9.83 34.43
CA ALA A 35 -32.34 9.70 35.88
C ALA A 35 -32.97 8.38 36.37
N GLY A 36 -32.26 7.65 37.25
CA GLY A 36 -32.73 6.38 37.80
C GLY A 36 -32.48 5.15 36.92
N TYR A 37 -31.71 5.29 35.82
CA TYR A 37 -31.33 4.18 34.94
C TYR A 37 -30.57 3.06 35.66
N GLU A 38 -29.96 3.36 36.80
CA GLU A 38 -29.26 2.43 37.71
C GLU A 38 -30.19 1.32 38.22
N ASN A 39 -31.52 1.52 38.19
CA ASN A 39 -32.49 0.50 38.58
C ASN A 39 -32.87 -0.46 37.42
N ALA A 40 -32.45 -0.15 36.19
CA ALA A 40 -32.65 -1.01 35.03
C ALA A 40 -31.69 -2.19 35.07
N LYS A 41 -32.03 -3.28 34.38
CA LYS A 41 -31.13 -4.44 34.30
C LYS A 41 -30.07 -4.23 33.21
N ASN A 42 -28.92 -4.87 33.35
CA ASN A 42 -27.92 -4.92 32.29
C ASN A 42 -28.53 -5.50 31.00
N GLY A 43 -28.22 -4.89 29.86
CA GLY A 43 -28.82 -5.19 28.56
C GLY A 43 -30.27 -4.70 28.40
N GLU A 44 -30.76 -3.80 29.26
CA GLU A 44 -32.07 -3.14 29.10
C GLU A 44 -31.95 -1.87 28.23
N ILE A 45 -32.90 -1.68 27.32
CA ILE A 45 -32.94 -0.55 26.39
C ILE A 45 -33.48 0.68 27.13
N LEU A 46 -32.63 1.68 27.37
CA LEU A 46 -32.97 2.94 28.04
C LEU A 46 -33.54 3.98 27.08
N LYS A 47 -32.97 4.05 25.88
CA LYS A 47 -33.42 4.91 24.78
C LYS A 47 -33.23 4.19 23.46
N LEU A 48 -34.06 4.54 22.48
CA LEU A 48 -33.96 4.04 21.12
C LEU A 48 -34.26 5.18 20.15
N ARG A 49 -33.45 5.29 19.09
CA ARG A 49 -33.70 6.19 17.96
C ARG A 49 -33.29 5.52 16.65
N LYS A 50 -33.85 5.98 15.53
CA LYS A 50 -33.21 5.79 14.22
C LYS A 50 -31.87 6.51 14.22
N THR A 51 -30.88 6.00 13.51
CA THR A 51 -29.60 6.72 13.39
C THR A 51 -29.85 8.13 12.84
N PRO A 52 -29.30 9.19 13.46
CA PRO A 52 -29.57 10.57 13.03
C PRO A 52 -29.19 10.83 11.57
N HIS A 53 -28.13 10.16 11.11
CA HIS A 53 -27.68 10.16 9.72
C HIS A 53 -27.65 8.74 9.15
N GLN A 54 -27.61 8.65 7.81
CA GLN A 54 -27.32 7.38 7.14
C GLN A 54 -25.92 6.89 7.54
N LEU A 55 -25.74 5.58 7.62
CA LEU A 55 -24.40 5.01 7.81
C LEU A 55 -23.59 5.16 6.51
N SER A 56 -22.27 5.09 6.60
CA SER A 56 -21.37 5.26 5.46
C SER A 56 -20.27 4.21 5.41
N SER A 57 -19.95 3.77 4.21
CA SER A 57 -18.73 3.01 3.90
C SER A 57 -17.74 3.99 3.26
N LEU A 58 -16.62 4.21 3.95
CA LEU A 58 -15.68 5.28 3.64
C LEU A 58 -16.38 6.65 3.55
N VAL A 59 -16.50 7.21 2.36
CA VAL A 59 -17.13 8.52 2.11
C VAL A 59 -18.49 8.41 1.42
N PHE A 60 -19.00 7.20 1.19
CA PHE A 60 -20.27 6.96 0.50
C PHE A 60 -21.34 6.45 1.48
N PRO A 61 -22.62 6.85 1.34
CA PRO A 61 -23.70 6.25 2.11
C PRO A 61 -23.78 4.73 1.89
N ALA A 62 -24.00 3.98 2.97
CA ALA A 62 -24.20 2.54 2.91
C ALA A 62 -25.67 2.24 2.55
N GLU A 63 -25.87 1.41 1.52
CA GLU A 63 -27.20 0.96 1.09
C GLU A 63 -27.73 -0.12 2.05
N ILE A 64 -28.47 0.32 3.07
CA ILE A 64 -29.08 -0.53 4.10
C ILE A 64 -30.58 -0.24 4.21
N LYS A 65 -31.37 -1.20 4.70
CA LYS A 65 -32.83 -1.03 4.82
C LYS A 65 -33.17 -0.11 5.98
N ASN A 66 -32.55 -0.32 7.14
CA ASN A 66 -32.74 0.51 8.32
C ASN A 66 -31.51 0.45 9.25
N SER A 67 -31.38 1.47 10.10
CA SER A 67 -30.44 1.49 11.22
C SER A 67 -31.00 2.20 12.44
N TRP A 68 -30.60 1.75 13.63
CA TRP A 68 -31.01 2.30 14.91
C TRP A 68 -29.83 2.43 15.87
N GLN A 69 -29.91 3.38 16.79
CA GLN A 69 -29.06 3.46 17.96
C GLN A 69 -29.87 3.18 19.22
N LEU A 70 -29.31 2.37 20.10
CA LEU A 70 -29.89 2.00 21.38
C LEU A 70 -28.94 2.48 22.48
N LEU A 71 -29.44 3.23 23.45
CA LEU A 71 -28.75 3.45 24.71
C LEU A 71 -29.12 2.31 25.65
N VAL A 72 -28.12 1.61 26.16
CA VAL A 72 -28.27 0.34 26.87
C VAL A 72 -27.64 0.45 28.25
N LYS A 73 -28.34 -0.03 29.27
CA LYS A 73 -27.78 -0.18 30.62
C LYS A 73 -26.68 -1.24 30.63
N SER A 74 -25.52 -0.90 31.19
CA SER A 74 -24.34 -1.78 31.29
C SER A 74 -23.63 -1.59 32.64
N GLU A 75 -22.56 -2.33 32.89
CA GLU A 75 -21.61 -2.09 33.99
C GLU A 75 -20.20 -1.80 33.48
N ASP A 76 -19.45 -1.02 34.26
CA ASP A 76 -18.02 -0.79 34.03
C ASP A 76 -17.15 -1.97 34.49
N GLN A 77 -15.82 -1.84 34.34
CA GLN A 77 -14.86 -2.88 34.74
C GLN A 77 -14.84 -3.19 36.23
N PHE A 78 -15.42 -2.32 37.08
CA PHE A 78 -15.53 -2.47 38.53
C PHE A 78 -16.94 -2.90 38.97
N GLY A 79 -17.88 -3.06 38.04
CA GLY A 79 -19.28 -3.39 38.33
C GLY A 79 -20.15 -2.19 38.68
N ASN A 80 -19.69 -0.95 38.44
CA ASN A 80 -20.54 0.22 38.63
C ASN A 80 -21.47 0.42 37.44
N ASP A 81 -22.66 1.00 37.69
CA ASP A 81 -23.62 1.30 36.64
C ASP A 81 -23.07 2.28 35.61
N THR A 82 -23.23 1.94 34.33
CA THR A 82 -22.91 2.79 33.18
C THR A 82 -23.95 2.59 32.06
N ALA A 83 -23.86 3.39 31.00
CA ALA A 83 -24.68 3.22 29.81
C ALA A 83 -23.81 3.28 28.55
N ILE A 84 -24.05 2.34 27.63
CA ILE A 84 -23.35 2.23 26.36
C ILE A 84 -24.32 2.45 25.21
N VAL A 85 -23.81 2.84 24.04
CA VAL A 85 -24.60 2.89 22.81
C VAL A 85 -24.23 1.71 21.94
N THR A 86 -25.22 1.16 21.21
CA THR A 86 -24.99 0.21 20.13
C THR A 86 -25.79 0.59 18.89
N THR A 87 -25.24 0.30 17.71
CA THR A 87 -25.89 0.51 16.41
C THR A 87 -26.38 -0.82 15.84
N ILE A 88 -27.68 -0.91 15.54
CA ILE A 88 -28.27 -2.07 14.85
C ILE A 88 -28.47 -1.72 13.38
N ILE A 89 -28.09 -2.63 12.50
CA ILE A 89 -28.16 -2.48 11.04
C ILE A 89 -28.99 -3.63 10.46
N GLU A 90 -30.04 -3.29 9.71
CA GLU A 90 -30.93 -4.24 9.02
C GLU A 90 -30.65 -4.21 7.51
N PRO A 91 -30.32 -5.37 6.89
CA PRO A 91 -30.23 -5.48 5.45
C PRO A 91 -31.60 -5.65 4.78
N TYR A 92 -31.67 -5.47 3.45
CA TYR A 92 -32.93 -5.64 2.71
C TYR A 92 -33.45 -7.09 2.69
N ASN A 93 -32.53 -8.06 2.72
CA ASN A 93 -32.78 -9.50 2.76
C ASN A 93 -32.64 -10.08 4.18
N ALA A 94 -32.95 -9.28 5.21
CA ALA A 94 -32.77 -9.66 6.61
C ALA A 94 -33.44 -10.99 6.98
N ASP A 95 -32.66 -11.85 7.65
CA ASP A 95 -33.11 -13.06 8.35
C ASP A 95 -33.17 -12.74 9.85
N PRO A 96 -34.39 -12.60 10.42
CA PRO A 96 -34.58 -12.29 11.84
C PRO A 96 -33.90 -13.25 12.83
N SER A 97 -33.59 -14.48 12.43
CA SER A 97 -32.96 -15.47 13.30
C SER A 97 -31.43 -15.41 13.35
N LYS A 98 -30.79 -14.50 12.60
CA LYS A 98 -29.32 -14.39 12.51
C LYS A 98 -28.82 -13.00 12.87
N LEU A 99 -28.02 -12.93 13.94
CA LEU A 99 -27.41 -11.69 14.42
C LEU A 99 -25.89 -11.83 14.49
N LEU A 100 -25.16 -10.95 13.80
CA LEU A 100 -23.73 -10.79 13.98
C LEU A 100 -23.46 -9.62 14.91
N SER A 101 -22.74 -9.83 16.01
CA SER A 101 -22.15 -8.76 16.80
C SER A 101 -20.76 -8.45 16.22
N TYR A 102 -20.58 -7.28 15.62
CA TYR A 102 -19.31 -6.85 15.03
C TYR A 102 -18.65 -5.80 15.93
N GLN A 103 -17.44 -6.06 16.40
CA GLN A 103 -16.65 -5.14 17.20
C GLN A 103 -15.60 -4.47 16.31
N THR A 104 -15.68 -3.15 16.20
CA THR A 104 -14.76 -2.29 15.43
C THR A 104 -13.40 -2.11 16.11
N PHE A 105 -12.39 -1.75 15.34
CA PHE A 105 -11.11 -1.24 15.86
C PHE A 105 -11.19 0.27 16.11
N GLU A 106 -12.00 0.67 17.10
CA GLU A 106 -12.18 2.08 17.46
C GLU A 106 -10.87 2.76 17.87
N ASP A 107 -10.02 2.03 18.60
CA ASP A 107 -8.63 2.32 18.94
C ASP A 107 -8.34 3.76 19.37
N SER A 108 -9.21 4.28 20.24
CA SER A 108 -9.19 5.67 20.69
C SER A 108 -9.60 5.84 22.14
N ALA A 109 -9.05 6.87 22.77
CA ALA A 109 -9.39 7.31 24.13
C ALA A 109 -10.37 8.50 24.17
N SER A 110 -11.01 8.84 23.04
CA SER A 110 -12.02 9.91 22.97
C SER A 110 -13.41 9.37 22.67
N VAL A 111 -14.40 9.86 23.42
CA VAL A 111 -15.81 9.47 23.22
C VAL A 111 -16.34 9.95 21.87
N ASP A 112 -15.74 10.98 21.28
CA ASP A 112 -16.10 11.48 19.94
C ASP A 112 -15.51 10.64 18.80
N CYS A 113 -14.86 9.54 19.15
CA CYS A 113 -14.50 8.46 18.23
C CYS A 113 -15.41 7.24 18.35
N ALA A 114 -16.43 7.29 19.22
CA ALA A 114 -17.36 6.18 19.43
C ALA A 114 -17.94 5.67 18.10
N THR A 115 -18.00 4.35 17.97
CA THR A 115 -18.36 3.69 16.72
C THR A 115 -19.73 4.09 16.16
N SER A 116 -20.73 4.24 17.03
CA SER A 116 -22.08 4.67 16.66
C SER A 116 -22.12 6.08 16.07
N TYR A 117 -21.15 6.92 16.42
CA TYR A 117 -20.93 8.21 15.79
C TYR A 117 -20.08 8.09 14.52
N GLY A 118 -18.95 7.40 14.59
CA GLY A 118 -17.98 7.28 13.49
C GLY A 118 -18.55 6.65 12.22
N LEU A 119 -19.50 5.71 12.33
CA LEU A 119 -20.15 5.07 11.17
C LEU A 119 -21.07 6.01 10.37
N GLN A 120 -21.51 7.14 10.95
CA GLN A 120 -22.49 8.01 10.31
C GLN A 120 -21.89 8.87 9.19
N TYR A 121 -22.64 9.02 8.10
CA TYR A 121 -22.29 9.88 6.98
C TYR A 121 -22.14 11.33 7.46
N GLY A 122 -21.02 11.96 7.10
CA GLY A 122 -20.66 13.31 7.55
C GLY A 122 -19.85 13.35 8.84
N ALA A 123 -19.58 12.21 9.49
CA ALA A 123 -18.64 12.16 10.61
C ALA A 123 -17.24 12.66 10.20
N PRO A 124 -16.45 13.24 11.14
CA PRO A 124 -15.13 13.80 10.85
C PRO A 124 -14.18 12.81 10.18
N LEU A 125 -13.24 13.30 9.37
CA LEU A 125 -12.26 12.45 8.68
C LEU A 125 -11.38 11.62 9.64
N GLY A 126 -11.19 12.06 10.89
CA GLY A 126 -10.49 11.25 11.90
C GLY A 126 -11.12 9.87 12.14
N THR A 127 -12.44 9.74 11.95
CA THR A 127 -13.20 8.48 12.11
C THR A 127 -13.15 7.56 10.89
N ILE A 128 -12.35 7.89 9.86
CA ILE A 128 -12.37 7.18 8.57
C ILE A 128 -12.04 5.69 8.69
N ALA A 129 -11.20 5.29 9.65
CA ALA A 129 -10.88 3.88 9.93
C ALA A 129 -12.15 3.08 10.27
N ILE A 130 -12.99 3.61 11.16
CA ILE A 130 -14.27 3.02 11.58
C ILE A 130 -15.24 2.92 10.38
N ARG A 131 -15.28 3.94 9.52
CA ARG A 131 -16.09 3.90 8.28
C ARG A 131 -15.57 2.92 7.24
N GLY A 132 -14.26 2.69 7.22
CA GLY A 132 -13.64 1.65 6.39
C GLY A 132 -14.15 0.26 6.77
N GLU A 133 -14.41 0.01 8.05
CA GLU A 133 -14.91 -1.28 8.54
C GLU A 133 -16.32 -1.63 8.08
N MET A 134 -17.11 -0.64 7.64
CA MET A 134 -18.40 -0.90 7.01
C MET A 134 -18.25 -1.82 5.78
N THR A 135 -17.08 -1.86 5.15
CA THR A 135 -16.76 -2.75 4.04
C THR A 135 -16.78 -4.24 4.44
N PHE A 136 -16.43 -4.56 5.69
CA PHE A 136 -16.54 -5.92 6.25
C PHE A 136 -17.98 -6.21 6.70
N ILE A 137 -18.63 -5.23 7.34
CA ILE A 137 -20.03 -5.31 7.79
C ILE A 137 -20.98 -5.56 6.60
N VAL A 138 -20.74 -4.91 5.46
CA VAL A 138 -21.55 -5.06 4.25
C VAL A 138 -21.58 -6.52 3.76
N ASP A 139 -20.49 -7.27 3.90
CA ASP A 139 -20.50 -8.68 3.45
C ASP A 139 -21.34 -9.58 4.38
N ALA A 140 -21.33 -9.30 5.69
CA ALA A 140 -22.26 -9.93 6.63
C ALA A 140 -23.73 -9.56 6.32
N LEU A 141 -24.00 -8.29 6.03
CA LEU A 141 -25.33 -7.81 5.65
C LEU A 141 -25.84 -8.48 4.36
N LYS A 142 -24.97 -8.70 3.36
CA LYS A 142 -25.32 -9.42 2.12
C LYS A 142 -25.77 -10.85 2.38
N ASN A 143 -25.23 -11.50 3.41
CA ASN A 143 -25.66 -12.83 3.86
C ASN A 143 -26.98 -12.83 4.64
N GLY A 144 -27.64 -11.67 4.75
CA GLY A 144 -28.94 -11.49 5.40
C GLY A 144 -28.86 -11.35 6.92
N TYR A 145 -27.66 -11.24 7.50
CA TYR A 145 -27.50 -11.10 8.94
C TYR A 145 -27.90 -9.71 9.39
N TYR A 146 -28.63 -9.61 10.51
CA TYR A 146 -28.62 -8.36 11.27
C TYR A 146 -27.22 -8.14 11.83
N VAL A 147 -26.78 -6.88 11.90
CA VAL A 147 -25.48 -6.55 12.50
C VAL A 147 -25.68 -5.60 13.68
N ASN A 148 -25.14 -5.96 14.85
CA ASN A 148 -25.05 -5.14 16.06
C ASN A 148 -23.61 -4.66 16.24
N VAL A 149 -23.41 -3.35 16.35
CA VAL A 149 -22.08 -2.72 16.46
C VAL A 149 -22.02 -1.87 17.74
N PRO A 150 -21.44 -2.39 18.83
CA PRO A 150 -21.41 -1.71 20.12
C PRO A 150 -20.25 -0.71 20.25
N ASP A 151 -20.51 0.41 20.95
CA ASP A 151 -19.49 1.32 21.47
C ASP A 151 -18.84 0.71 22.72
N HIS A 152 -18.04 -0.33 22.49
CA HIS A 152 -17.53 -1.22 23.52
C HIS A 152 -16.56 -0.53 24.51
N ASN A 153 -15.94 0.58 24.12
CA ASN A 153 -15.11 1.38 25.02
C ASN A 153 -15.92 2.17 26.06
N GLY A 154 -17.24 2.22 25.94
CA GLY A 154 -18.13 2.91 26.87
C GLY A 154 -18.03 4.43 26.84
N PRO A 155 -18.79 5.14 27.70
CA PRO A 155 -18.94 6.60 27.64
C PRO A 155 -17.67 7.36 28.08
N LYS A 156 -16.66 6.65 28.60
CA LYS A 156 -15.36 7.21 28.99
C LYS A 156 -14.25 6.87 27.98
N ALA A 157 -14.58 6.21 26.86
CA ALA A 157 -13.63 5.78 25.84
C ALA A 157 -12.40 5.06 26.45
N THR A 158 -12.66 4.01 27.23
CA THR A 158 -11.62 3.28 27.96
C THR A 158 -11.01 2.18 27.09
N TRP A 159 -10.44 2.55 25.94
CA TRP A 159 -9.84 1.58 25.04
C TRP A 159 -8.79 0.72 25.75
N THR A 160 -8.75 -0.56 25.40
CA THR A 160 -7.99 -1.66 26.04
C THR A 160 -8.45 -2.10 27.43
N VAL A 161 -9.48 -1.48 28.03
CA VAL A 161 -10.10 -2.02 29.25
C VAL A 161 -11.00 -3.21 28.91
N GLY A 162 -10.49 -4.41 29.16
CA GLY A 162 -11.07 -5.66 28.69
C GLY A 162 -12.47 -5.96 29.22
N LYS A 163 -12.66 -5.87 30.54
CA LYS A 163 -13.97 -6.13 31.16
C LYS A 163 -15.07 -5.16 30.71
N GLN A 164 -14.74 -3.86 30.61
CA GLN A 164 -15.66 -2.86 30.05
C GLN A 164 -16.11 -3.28 28.64
N SER A 165 -15.14 -3.63 27.77
CA SER A 165 -15.42 -4.02 26.38
C SER A 165 -16.29 -5.28 26.28
N GLY A 166 -16.03 -6.27 27.12
CA GLY A 166 -16.81 -7.50 27.20
C GLY A 166 -18.23 -7.28 27.71
N HIS A 167 -18.40 -6.55 28.83
CA HIS A 167 -19.72 -6.21 29.38
C HIS A 167 -20.57 -5.44 28.37
N ALA A 168 -20.01 -4.38 27.78
CA ALA A 168 -20.70 -3.55 26.78
C ALA A 168 -21.15 -4.37 25.56
N THR A 169 -20.30 -5.28 25.08
CA THR A 169 -20.62 -6.16 23.94
C THR A 169 -21.76 -7.12 24.28
N LEU A 170 -21.70 -7.80 25.44
CA LEU A 170 -22.73 -8.76 25.87
C LEU A 170 -24.08 -8.07 26.13
N ASP A 171 -24.07 -6.89 26.74
CA ASP A 171 -25.30 -6.12 26.98
C ASP A 171 -25.89 -5.54 25.70
N ALA A 172 -25.06 -5.12 24.75
CA ALA A 172 -25.52 -4.73 23.42
C ALA A 172 -26.22 -5.89 22.68
N ILE A 173 -25.69 -7.11 22.78
CA ILE A 173 -26.33 -8.32 22.23
C ILE A 173 -27.69 -8.56 22.90
N GLN A 174 -27.75 -8.52 24.24
CA GLN A 174 -29.01 -8.67 24.97
C GLN A 174 -30.05 -7.61 24.57
N ALA A 175 -29.62 -6.36 24.39
CA ALA A 175 -30.49 -5.27 23.96
C ALA A 175 -30.97 -5.47 22.51
N ALA A 176 -30.09 -5.91 21.61
CA ALA A 176 -30.44 -6.21 20.22
C ALA A 176 -31.51 -7.31 20.14
N LEU A 177 -31.35 -8.41 20.88
CA LEU A 177 -32.35 -9.50 20.95
C LEU A 177 -33.69 -9.03 21.54
N LYS A 178 -33.70 -8.07 22.46
CA LYS A 178 -34.93 -7.49 23.04
C LYS A 178 -35.56 -6.38 22.19
N SER A 179 -34.92 -5.98 21.08
CA SER A 179 -35.35 -4.85 20.25
C SER A 179 -36.38 -5.21 19.17
N GLY A 180 -36.79 -6.48 19.07
CA GLY A 180 -37.58 -7.02 17.95
C GLY A 180 -38.88 -6.28 17.62
N ASN A 181 -39.52 -5.64 18.59
CA ASN A 181 -40.71 -4.80 18.34
C ASN A 181 -40.43 -3.63 17.39
N GLU A 182 -39.21 -3.10 17.38
CA GLU A 182 -38.78 -1.97 16.55
C GLU A 182 -37.90 -2.41 15.37
N THR A 183 -37.05 -3.42 15.56
CA THR A 183 -36.02 -3.84 14.59
C THR A 183 -36.40 -5.08 13.78
N GLY A 184 -37.32 -5.91 14.28
CA GLY A 184 -37.69 -7.19 13.68
C GLY A 184 -36.78 -8.37 14.03
N ILE A 185 -35.72 -8.18 14.83
CA ILE A 185 -34.84 -9.26 15.30
C ILE A 185 -35.63 -10.25 16.17
N ASP A 186 -35.44 -11.55 15.95
CA ASP A 186 -36.00 -12.60 16.82
C ASP A 186 -35.26 -12.62 18.17
N GLU A 187 -36.01 -12.66 19.28
CA GLU A 187 -35.45 -12.77 20.63
C GLU A 187 -34.58 -14.03 20.81
N LYS A 188 -34.79 -15.05 19.96
CA LYS A 188 -34.05 -16.33 19.94
C LYS A 188 -33.03 -16.43 18.81
N ALA A 189 -32.70 -15.33 18.14
CA ALA A 189 -31.70 -15.35 17.08
C ALA A 189 -30.39 -16.00 17.56
N GLU A 190 -29.76 -16.76 16.67
CA GLU A 190 -28.39 -17.22 16.84
C GLU A 190 -27.45 -16.02 16.69
N VAL A 191 -26.42 -15.96 17.53
CA VAL A 191 -25.50 -14.82 17.60
C VAL A 191 -24.06 -15.27 17.42
N ALA A 192 -23.36 -14.65 16.47
CA ALA A 192 -21.92 -14.81 16.33
C ALA A 192 -21.18 -13.51 16.64
N LEU A 193 -19.91 -13.59 17.04
CA LEU A 193 -19.05 -12.43 17.30
C LEU A 193 -17.95 -12.35 16.25
N TRP A 194 -17.60 -11.14 15.82
CA TRP A 194 -16.47 -10.89 14.94
C TRP A 194 -15.80 -9.56 15.23
N GLY A 195 -14.46 -9.58 15.35
CA GLY A 195 -13.67 -8.36 15.42
C GLY A 195 -12.23 -8.60 14.95
N PHE A 196 -11.61 -7.54 14.41
CA PHE A 196 -10.20 -7.51 14.02
C PHE A 196 -9.43 -6.50 14.91
N SER A 197 -8.16 -6.74 15.20
CA SER A 197 -7.29 -5.84 15.98
C SER A 197 -7.94 -5.45 17.33
N GLY A 198 -8.14 -4.17 17.65
CA GLY A 198 -8.86 -3.74 18.85
C GLY A 198 -10.26 -4.36 19.01
N GLY A 199 -10.97 -4.59 17.92
CA GLY A 199 -12.26 -5.28 17.93
C GLY A 199 -12.18 -6.75 18.36
N SER A 200 -11.04 -7.41 18.08
CA SER A 200 -10.79 -8.79 18.53
C SER A 200 -10.62 -8.87 20.05
N LEU A 201 -10.06 -7.82 20.69
CA LEU A 201 -9.98 -7.71 22.15
C LEU A 201 -11.39 -7.70 22.74
N ALA A 202 -12.27 -6.82 22.24
CA ALA A 202 -13.65 -6.74 22.72
C ALA A 202 -14.42 -8.07 22.53
N SER A 203 -14.29 -8.69 21.36
CA SER A 203 -14.92 -9.98 21.04
C SER A 203 -14.41 -11.11 21.95
N ALA A 204 -13.10 -11.17 22.21
CA ALA A 204 -12.50 -12.20 23.06
C ALA A 204 -12.91 -12.03 24.53
N TRP A 205 -12.89 -10.81 25.06
CA TRP A 205 -13.35 -10.54 26.41
C TRP A 205 -14.84 -10.85 26.58
N ALA A 206 -15.69 -10.55 25.60
CA ALA A 206 -17.09 -10.94 25.61
C ALA A 206 -17.26 -12.47 25.63
N ALA A 207 -16.52 -13.19 24.78
CA ALA A 207 -16.56 -14.65 24.72
C ALA A 207 -16.12 -15.31 26.04
N SER A 208 -15.10 -14.76 26.69
CA SER A 208 -14.60 -15.24 27.98
C SER A 208 -15.51 -14.90 29.15
N LEU A 209 -16.14 -13.72 29.15
CA LEU A 209 -17.01 -13.25 30.25
C LEU A 209 -18.44 -13.79 30.19
N GLN A 210 -18.89 -14.32 29.05
CA GLN A 210 -20.30 -14.63 28.83
C GLN A 210 -20.92 -15.52 29.92
N GLU A 211 -20.24 -16.59 30.35
CA GLU A 211 -20.79 -17.54 31.33
C GLU A 211 -21.08 -16.88 32.69
N GLU A 212 -20.17 -16.02 33.16
CA GLU A 212 -20.30 -15.34 34.46
C GLU A 212 -21.21 -14.11 34.37
N TYR A 213 -21.04 -13.29 33.33
CA TYR A 213 -21.68 -11.99 33.22
C TYR A 213 -23.06 -12.04 32.58
N ALA A 214 -23.20 -12.79 31.48
CA ALA A 214 -24.41 -12.87 30.67
C ALA A 214 -24.86 -14.33 30.43
N PRO A 215 -25.13 -15.12 31.49
CA PRO A 215 -25.54 -16.52 31.36
C PRO A 215 -26.85 -16.70 30.59
N ALA A 216 -27.66 -15.64 30.46
CA ALA A 216 -28.88 -15.66 29.65
C ALA A 216 -28.63 -15.85 28.15
N LEU A 217 -27.40 -15.61 27.67
CA LEU A 217 -26.99 -15.84 26.27
C LEU A 217 -26.44 -17.25 26.02
N ASP A 218 -26.43 -18.11 27.04
CA ASP A 218 -25.98 -19.50 26.91
C ASP A 218 -26.79 -20.24 25.84
N GLY A 219 -26.08 -20.92 24.94
CA GLY A 219 -26.66 -21.61 23.78
C GLY A 219 -27.13 -20.72 22.62
N GLN A 220 -27.13 -19.38 22.75
CA GLN A 220 -27.40 -18.47 21.63
C GLN A 220 -26.11 -18.00 20.93
N LEU A 221 -25.00 -17.92 21.66
CA LEU A 221 -23.70 -17.59 21.08
C LEU A 221 -23.11 -18.81 20.35
N ILE A 222 -23.07 -18.76 19.02
CA ILE A 222 -22.64 -19.89 18.16
C ILE A 222 -21.15 -19.87 17.82
N GLY A 223 -20.42 -18.82 18.19
CA GLY A 223 -18.97 -18.74 18.08
C GLY A 223 -18.42 -17.32 17.93
N ALA A 224 -17.10 -17.17 18.03
CA ALA A 224 -16.40 -15.90 17.85
C ALA A 224 -15.23 -16.04 16.87
N ALA A 225 -15.16 -15.15 15.88
CA ALA A 225 -14.03 -14.99 14.97
C ALA A 225 -13.16 -13.80 15.42
N LEU A 226 -11.87 -14.05 15.66
CA LEU A 226 -10.92 -13.10 16.22
C LEU A 226 -9.75 -12.92 15.25
N GLY A 227 -9.64 -11.73 14.64
CA GLY A 227 -8.60 -11.41 13.67
C GLY A 227 -7.55 -10.48 14.23
N GLY A 228 -6.27 -10.66 13.88
CA GLY A 228 -5.22 -9.80 14.44
C GLY A 228 -5.33 -9.77 15.97
N PHE A 229 -5.57 -10.95 16.57
CA PHE A 229 -5.98 -11.17 17.94
C PHE A 229 -5.09 -10.41 18.93
N PHE A 230 -5.65 -9.36 19.50
CA PHE A 230 -4.95 -8.46 20.42
C PHE A 230 -5.00 -9.02 21.85
N THR A 231 -3.89 -9.63 22.28
CA THR A 231 -3.85 -10.41 23.53
C THR A 231 -3.01 -9.81 24.66
N ASN A 232 -2.08 -8.90 24.36
CA ASN A 232 -1.06 -8.41 25.30
C ASN A 232 -0.78 -6.91 25.11
N LEU A 233 -1.18 -6.10 26.08
CA LEU A 233 -1.05 -4.63 26.03
C LEU A 233 0.41 -4.18 26.11
N THR A 234 1.23 -4.82 26.95
CA THR A 234 2.66 -4.50 27.07
C THR A 234 3.39 -4.78 25.77
N ALA A 235 3.08 -5.89 25.11
CA ALA A 235 3.70 -6.23 23.83
C ALA A 235 3.40 -5.20 22.74
N LEU A 236 2.19 -4.62 22.72
CA LEU A 236 1.85 -3.52 21.79
C LEU A 236 2.70 -2.28 22.09
N LEU A 237 2.82 -1.88 23.36
CA LEU A 237 3.65 -0.74 23.75
C LEU A 237 5.12 -0.93 23.34
N GLU A 238 5.66 -2.14 23.50
CA GLU A 238 7.03 -2.46 23.13
C GLU A 238 7.27 -2.48 21.61
N ILE A 239 6.38 -3.09 20.83
CA ILE A 239 6.60 -3.27 19.38
C ILE A 239 6.30 -2.01 18.56
N THR A 240 5.42 -1.14 19.06
CA THR A 240 5.00 0.07 18.34
C THR A 240 5.86 1.30 18.64
N ASP A 241 6.67 1.30 19.70
CA ASP A 241 7.55 2.43 20.04
C ASP A 241 8.60 2.67 18.96
N GLY A 242 8.67 3.90 18.42
CA GLY A 242 9.56 4.22 17.30
C GLY A 242 9.16 3.57 15.97
N ALA A 243 7.96 3.00 15.86
CA ALA A 243 7.44 2.34 14.65
C ALA A 243 6.26 3.10 14.02
N LEU A 244 5.80 2.66 12.85
CA LEU A 244 4.71 3.29 12.10
C LEU A 244 3.43 3.50 12.95
N PHE A 245 3.13 2.55 13.84
CA PHE A 245 1.92 2.55 14.67
C PHE A 245 2.13 3.13 16.08
N ALA A 246 3.20 3.91 16.30
CA ALA A 246 3.48 4.53 17.60
C ALA A 246 2.32 5.40 18.14
N GLY A 247 1.42 5.90 17.27
CA GLY A 247 0.21 6.61 17.68
C GLY A 247 -0.80 5.80 18.51
N PHE A 248 -0.70 4.46 18.53
CA PHE A 248 -1.48 3.65 19.45
C PHE A 248 -1.04 3.76 20.91
N ILE A 249 0.23 4.09 21.18
CA ILE A 249 0.77 4.23 22.54
C ILE A 249 -0.01 5.28 23.34
N PRO A 250 -0.14 6.55 22.90
CA PRO A 250 -0.87 7.54 23.66
C PRO A 250 -2.38 7.21 23.77
N ASN A 251 -3.00 6.61 22.76
CA ASN A 251 -4.40 6.19 22.85
C ASN A 251 -4.59 5.06 23.89
N LEU A 252 -3.70 4.09 23.95
CA LEU A 252 -3.76 2.99 24.92
C LEU A 252 -3.59 3.51 26.34
N LEU A 253 -2.56 4.33 26.57
CA LEU A 253 -2.26 4.88 27.90
C LEU A 253 -3.37 5.81 28.40
N ASN A 254 -3.94 6.65 27.54
CA ASN A 254 -5.08 7.50 27.90
C ASN A 254 -6.35 6.69 28.12
N GLY A 255 -6.63 5.66 27.31
CA GLY A 255 -7.79 4.78 27.48
C GLY A 255 -7.78 4.03 28.81
N LEU A 256 -6.63 3.49 29.20
CA LEU A 256 -6.43 2.92 30.55
C LEU A 256 -6.57 4.00 31.63
N GLY A 257 -5.99 5.19 31.42
CA GLY A 257 -6.10 6.32 32.35
C GLY A 257 -7.54 6.78 32.60
N ASN A 258 -8.40 6.75 31.59
CA ASN A 258 -9.83 7.07 31.69
C ASN A 258 -10.59 6.06 32.58
N GLY A 259 -10.14 4.80 32.59
CA GLY A 259 -10.71 3.72 33.40
C GLY A 259 -10.11 3.62 34.80
N TYR A 260 -8.82 3.95 34.95
CA TYR A 260 -8.04 3.75 36.18
C TYR A 260 -7.37 5.07 36.60
N PRO A 261 -8.01 5.88 37.47
CA PRO A 261 -7.47 7.18 37.88
C PRO A 261 -6.09 7.11 38.57
N GLU A 262 -5.82 6.06 39.37
CA GLU A 262 -4.48 5.87 39.96
C GLU A 262 -3.43 5.53 38.90
N PHE A 263 -3.80 4.80 37.83
CA PHE A 263 -2.87 4.49 36.73
C PHE A 263 -2.44 5.80 36.05
N ARG A 264 -3.41 6.69 35.83
CA ARG A 264 -3.17 8.01 35.28
C ARG A 264 -2.21 8.84 36.13
N GLU A 265 -2.47 8.92 37.44
CA GLU A 265 -1.62 9.65 38.38
C GLU A 265 -0.17 9.14 38.36
N ARG A 266 0.02 7.81 38.31
CA ARG A 266 1.35 7.16 38.26
C ARG A 266 2.12 7.47 36.97
N LEU A 267 1.42 7.55 35.83
CA LEU A 267 2.03 7.95 34.57
C LEU A 267 2.45 9.42 34.60
N ASP A 268 1.55 10.30 35.05
CA ASP A 268 1.77 11.75 35.08
C ASP A 268 2.99 12.14 35.93
N ASP A 269 3.20 11.46 37.06
CA ASP A 269 4.36 11.67 37.95
C ASP A 269 5.73 11.35 37.31
N ARG A 270 5.75 10.62 36.19
CA ARG A 270 6.97 10.15 35.51
C ARG A 270 7.22 10.79 34.15
N ILE A 271 6.34 11.69 33.72
CA ILE A 271 6.50 12.44 32.48
C ILE A 271 7.76 13.32 32.56
N GLY A 272 8.58 13.28 31.51
CA GLY A 272 9.80 14.08 31.42
C GLY A 272 9.49 15.58 31.36
N ALA A 273 10.32 16.41 32.00
CA ALA A 273 10.11 17.87 32.05
C ALA A 273 10.08 18.59 30.68
N ASN A 274 10.53 17.93 29.61
CA ASN A 274 10.52 18.41 28.23
C ASN A 274 9.54 17.65 27.31
N ALA A 275 8.74 16.74 27.87
CA ALA A 275 7.84 15.90 27.08
C ALA A 275 6.62 16.69 26.58
N SER A 276 6.15 16.32 25.39
CA SER A 276 4.97 16.89 24.73
C SER A 276 3.69 16.63 25.55
N ALA A 277 2.66 17.46 25.40
CA ALA A 277 1.37 17.38 26.11
C ALA A 277 0.49 16.16 25.72
N VAL A 278 1.09 15.10 25.16
CA VAL A 278 0.42 13.93 24.54
C VAL A 278 -0.33 13.03 25.52
N LEU A 279 -0.16 13.22 26.83
CA LEU A 279 -1.04 12.59 27.81
C LEU A 279 -2.06 13.59 28.37
N HIS A 280 -1.79 14.89 28.36
CA HIS A 280 -2.54 15.87 29.17
C HIS A 280 -3.63 16.64 28.43
N ASP A 281 -3.60 16.68 27.10
CA ASP A 281 -4.67 17.28 26.31
C ASP A 281 -5.81 16.26 26.15
N ASP A 282 -7.06 16.75 26.12
CA ASP A 282 -8.25 16.02 25.68
C ASP A 282 -7.96 15.40 24.31
N LEU A 283 -7.35 14.21 24.30
CA LEU A 283 -6.74 13.64 23.12
C LEU A 283 -7.85 13.13 22.20
N ASP A 284 -8.39 14.03 21.40
CA ASP A 284 -9.47 13.77 20.44
C ASP A 284 -8.94 13.13 19.16
N TYR A 285 -7.98 12.20 19.30
CA TYR A 285 -7.46 11.43 18.19
C TYR A 285 -8.15 10.08 18.10
N CYS A 286 -8.96 9.93 17.07
CA CYS A 286 -9.37 8.61 16.60
C CYS A 286 -8.16 7.88 15.98
N ALA A 287 -8.24 6.55 15.83
CA ALA A 287 -7.13 5.69 15.41
C ALA A 287 -6.26 6.24 14.25
N ALA A 288 -6.89 6.54 13.10
CA ALA A 288 -6.18 7.04 11.92
C ALA A 288 -5.50 8.39 12.15
N ALA A 289 -6.14 9.28 12.91
CA ALA A 289 -5.57 10.59 13.22
C ALA A 289 -4.40 10.48 14.22
N ALA A 290 -4.46 9.53 15.17
CA ALA A 290 -3.37 9.24 16.08
C ALA A 290 -2.13 8.72 15.35
N ILE A 291 -2.30 7.73 14.46
CA ILE A 291 -1.21 7.21 13.62
C ILE A 291 -0.58 8.34 12.80
N ALA A 292 -1.40 9.13 12.10
CA ALA A 292 -0.90 10.23 11.27
C ALA A 292 -0.12 11.31 12.06
N SER A 293 -0.41 11.45 13.36
CA SER A 293 0.18 12.50 14.20
C SER A 293 1.47 12.05 14.90
N PHE A 294 1.62 10.74 15.16
CA PHE A 294 2.68 10.19 16.00
C PHE A 294 3.46 9.04 15.36
N TYR A 295 3.36 8.84 14.04
CA TYR A 295 4.11 7.78 13.36
C TYR A 295 5.62 7.92 13.58
N TYR A 296 6.29 6.82 13.95
CA TYR A 296 7.71 6.74 14.33
C TYR A 296 8.15 7.56 15.55
N ASP A 297 7.21 8.11 16.33
CA ASP A 297 7.58 8.76 17.59
C ASP A 297 8.09 7.72 18.60
N GLU A 298 9.15 8.10 19.31
CA GLU A 298 9.75 7.32 20.39
C GLU A 298 9.21 7.83 21.74
N PHE A 299 8.16 7.20 22.26
CA PHE A 299 7.55 7.53 23.54
C PHE A 299 8.35 6.97 24.73
N PHE A 300 8.98 5.80 24.56
CA PHE A 300 9.80 5.18 25.60
C PHE A 300 11.30 5.25 25.27
N THR A 301 11.68 5.17 23.99
CA THR A 301 13.07 5.29 23.53
C THR A 301 13.48 6.71 23.12
N GLY A 302 14.76 6.89 22.79
CA GLY A 302 15.22 8.14 22.19
C GLY A 302 15.42 9.33 23.15
N PRO A 303 15.88 10.47 22.58
CA PRO A 303 16.23 11.68 23.34
C PRO A 303 15.02 12.54 23.71
N LYS A 304 13.85 12.30 23.09
CA LYS A 304 12.60 13.05 23.30
C LYS A 304 11.48 12.21 23.91
N ARG A 305 11.81 11.04 24.49
CA ARG A 305 10.84 10.17 25.18
C ARG A 305 9.90 10.92 26.11
N LEU A 306 8.67 10.41 26.16
CA LEU A 306 7.60 10.89 27.01
C LEU A 306 7.93 10.68 28.49
N PHE A 307 8.45 9.50 28.85
CA PHE A 307 8.78 9.14 30.23
C PHE A 307 10.27 9.31 30.52
N ALA A 308 10.61 9.93 31.66
CA ALA A 308 12.01 10.21 32.00
C ALA A 308 12.87 8.92 32.11
N ASP A 309 12.27 7.84 32.60
CA ASP A 309 12.84 6.50 32.75
C ASP A 309 12.54 5.55 31.58
N GLY A 310 11.90 6.03 30.49
CA GLY A 310 11.56 5.22 29.32
C GLY A 310 10.62 4.07 29.70
N PHE A 311 10.93 2.85 29.26
CA PHE A 311 10.17 1.64 29.65
C PHE A 311 10.15 1.36 31.15
N GLY A 312 11.01 2.00 31.97
CA GLY A 312 10.99 1.86 33.43
C GLY A 312 9.69 2.29 34.11
N VAL A 313 8.83 3.06 33.42
CA VAL A 313 7.47 3.37 33.88
C VAL A 313 6.60 2.10 34.01
N LEU A 314 6.83 1.09 33.17
CA LEU A 314 6.09 -0.17 33.18
C LEU A 314 6.48 -1.09 34.35
N ASP A 315 7.61 -0.81 35.02
CA ASP A 315 8.05 -1.51 36.23
C ASP A 315 7.32 -1.04 37.50
N ASP A 316 6.53 0.03 37.44
CA ASP A 316 5.68 0.43 38.56
C ASP A 316 4.66 -0.69 38.86
N PRO A 317 4.57 -1.19 40.10
CA PRO A 317 3.74 -2.35 40.41
C PRO A 317 2.27 -2.18 40.03
N TYR A 318 1.73 -0.97 40.16
CA TYR A 318 0.33 -0.71 39.83
C TYR A 318 0.11 -0.58 38.31
N VAL A 319 1.03 0.08 37.60
CA VAL A 319 1.01 0.16 36.13
C VAL A 319 1.08 -1.23 35.51
N SER A 320 2.03 -2.05 35.98
CA SER A 320 2.20 -3.43 35.57
C SER A 320 0.95 -4.28 35.85
N GLU A 321 0.34 -4.14 37.02
CA GLU A 321 -0.88 -4.84 37.40
C GLU A 321 -2.06 -4.49 36.47
N VAL A 322 -2.26 -3.21 36.15
CA VAL A 322 -3.35 -2.77 35.27
C VAL A 322 -3.19 -3.32 33.85
N LEU A 323 -1.97 -3.29 33.29
CA LEU A 323 -1.67 -3.86 31.97
C LEU A 323 -1.89 -5.38 31.95
N HIS A 324 -1.45 -6.07 33.00
CA HIS A 324 -1.59 -7.52 33.14
C HIS A 324 -3.05 -7.93 33.31
N ASN A 325 -3.84 -7.21 34.10
CA ASN A 325 -5.25 -7.50 34.35
C ASN A 325 -6.16 -7.21 33.15
N ASN A 326 -5.69 -6.43 32.17
CA ASN A 326 -6.40 -6.14 30.92
C ASN A 326 -5.84 -6.89 29.70
N SER A 327 -4.86 -7.76 29.90
CA SER A 327 -4.30 -8.64 28.86
C SER A 327 -4.86 -10.06 28.99
N ILE A 328 -5.53 -10.58 27.96
CA ILE A 328 -6.16 -11.90 28.03
C ILE A 328 -5.14 -13.04 28.17
N VAL A 329 -3.92 -12.84 27.65
CA VAL A 329 -2.82 -13.81 27.75
C VAL A 329 -2.40 -14.10 29.20
N THR A 330 -2.68 -13.16 30.11
CA THR A 330 -2.30 -13.22 31.53
C THR A 330 -3.47 -13.44 32.48
N TRP A 331 -4.72 -13.46 31.99
CA TRP A 331 -5.91 -13.49 32.85
C TRP A 331 -6.14 -14.85 33.53
N GLY A 332 -5.65 -15.96 32.99
CA GLY A 332 -5.73 -17.29 33.64
C GLY A 332 -6.84 -18.18 33.08
N LYS A 333 -7.16 -19.27 33.79
CA LYS A 333 -8.07 -20.33 33.30
C LYS A 333 -9.51 -19.88 33.10
N GLU A 334 -9.92 -18.87 33.86
CA GLU A 334 -11.20 -18.17 33.75
C GLU A 334 -11.40 -17.50 32.39
N SER A 335 -10.32 -17.25 31.64
CA SER A 335 -10.41 -16.66 30.29
C SER A 335 -10.88 -17.65 29.22
N VAL A 336 -10.96 -18.96 29.49
CA VAL A 336 -11.31 -19.97 28.47
C VAL A 336 -12.78 -19.84 28.08
N PRO A 337 -13.10 -19.47 26.81
CA PRO A 337 -14.48 -19.37 26.37
C PRO A 337 -15.18 -20.73 26.31
N LYS A 338 -16.51 -20.73 26.50
CA LYS A 338 -17.38 -21.91 26.33
C LYS A 338 -17.94 -22.07 24.92
N ILE A 339 -17.79 -21.06 24.09
CA ILE A 339 -18.23 -21.05 22.70
C ILE A 339 -17.05 -21.39 21.76
N PRO A 340 -17.32 -21.87 20.54
CA PRO A 340 -16.26 -22.09 19.55
C PRO A 340 -15.50 -20.80 19.24
N ILE A 341 -14.17 -20.83 19.26
CA ILE A 341 -13.35 -19.71 18.78
C ILE A 341 -12.61 -20.06 17.49
N PHE A 342 -12.56 -19.09 16.60
CA PHE A 342 -11.72 -19.08 15.42
C PHE A 342 -10.78 -17.88 15.46
N VAL A 343 -9.48 -18.12 15.44
CA VAL A 343 -8.48 -17.08 15.33
C VAL A 343 -7.87 -17.11 13.93
N TYR A 344 -7.77 -15.97 13.27
CA TYR A 344 -6.98 -15.78 12.06
C TYR A 344 -5.94 -14.69 12.29
N HIS A 345 -4.67 -14.98 12.00
CA HIS A 345 -3.58 -14.09 12.39
C HIS A 345 -2.37 -14.20 11.46
N GLY A 346 -1.73 -13.08 11.17
CA GLY A 346 -0.51 -13.01 10.36
C GLY A 346 0.75 -13.27 11.18
N THR A 347 1.65 -14.12 10.71
CA THR A 347 2.94 -14.38 11.39
C THR A 347 3.83 -13.14 11.44
N LEU A 348 3.68 -12.22 10.48
CA LEU A 348 4.46 -10.98 10.36
C LEU A 348 3.75 -9.78 11.02
N ASP A 349 2.79 -10.02 11.91
CA ASP A 349 2.04 -8.96 12.58
C ASP A 349 2.95 -8.12 13.49
N SER A 350 3.14 -6.85 13.11
CA SER A 350 3.99 -5.86 13.76
C SER A 350 3.24 -4.97 14.77
N VAL A 351 1.99 -5.30 15.11
CA VAL A 351 1.17 -4.56 16.08
C VAL A 351 0.74 -5.48 17.22
N CYS A 352 0.25 -6.67 16.88
CA CYS A 352 -0.19 -7.73 17.78
C CYS A 352 0.69 -8.97 17.57
N PRO A 353 1.78 -9.14 18.33
CA PRO A 353 2.78 -10.16 18.05
C PRO A 353 2.23 -11.60 18.07
N ILE A 354 2.51 -12.37 17.02
CA ILE A 354 2.06 -13.78 16.89
C ILE A 354 2.48 -14.68 18.06
N LYS A 355 3.58 -14.34 18.75
CA LYS A 355 4.07 -15.09 19.92
C LYS A 355 3.02 -15.15 21.04
N ASP A 356 2.32 -14.05 21.29
CA ASP A 356 1.35 -13.95 22.39
C ASP A 356 0.05 -14.71 22.04
N VAL A 357 -0.36 -14.67 20.78
CA VAL A 357 -1.49 -15.46 20.26
C VAL A 357 -1.24 -16.96 20.38
N ARG A 358 -0.02 -17.41 20.04
CA ARG A 358 0.39 -18.81 20.21
C ARG A 358 0.40 -19.24 21.69
N VAL A 359 0.73 -18.32 22.60
CA VAL A 359 0.63 -18.57 24.06
C VAL A 359 -0.82 -18.74 24.48
N VAL A 360 -1.73 -17.87 24.04
CA VAL A 360 -3.17 -18.01 24.33
C VAL A 360 -3.71 -19.33 23.77
N TYR A 361 -3.37 -19.67 22.51
CA TYR A 361 -3.73 -20.95 21.92
C TYR A 361 -3.28 -22.12 22.79
N GLN A 362 -1.99 -22.17 23.16
CA GLN A 362 -1.47 -23.25 24.00
C GLN A 362 -2.17 -23.30 25.37
N ASN A 363 -2.34 -22.17 26.03
CA ASN A 363 -2.98 -22.09 27.34
C ASN A 363 -4.43 -22.58 27.30
N TRP A 364 -5.25 -22.08 26.38
CA TRP A 364 -6.66 -22.47 26.27
C TRP A 364 -6.81 -23.95 25.90
N CYS A 365 -5.93 -24.48 25.06
CA CYS A 365 -5.89 -25.92 24.75
C CYS A 365 -5.55 -26.76 25.98
N ASP A 366 -4.52 -26.38 26.74
CA ASP A 366 -4.12 -27.08 27.96
C ASP A 366 -5.16 -26.96 29.08
N TRP A 367 -5.96 -25.90 29.06
CA TRP A 367 -7.05 -25.66 30.00
C TRP A 367 -8.38 -26.27 29.56
N GLY A 368 -8.43 -26.90 28.38
CA GLY A 368 -9.53 -27.74 27.95
C GLY A 368 -10.65 -27.02 27.20
N ILE A 369 -10.32 -25.99 26.40
CA ILE A 369 -11.28 -25.40 25.46
C ILE A 369 -11.88 -26.49 24.54
N GLU A 370 -13.19 -26.45 24.34
CA GLU A 370 -13.88 -27.50 23.58
C GLU A 370 -13.69 -27.37 22.06
N SER A 371 -13.53 -26.15 21.56
CA SER A 371 -13.30 -25.84 20.15
C SER A 371 -12.44 -24.59 20.00
N PHE A 372 -11.23 -24.75 19.50
CA PHE A 372 -10.35 -23.64 19.10
C PHE A 372 -9.72 -23.96 17.74
N GLU A 373 -10.13 -23.26 16.70
CA GLU A 373 -9.46 -23.26 15.41
C GLU A 373 -8.55 -22.03 15.27
N PHE A 374 -7.29 -22.23 14.93
CA PHE A 374 -6.30 -21.17 14.72
C PHE A 374 -5.71 -21.28 13.31
N ALA A 375 -6.06 -20.32 12.45
CA ALA A 375 -5.55 -20.16 11.09
C ALA A 375 -4.43 -19.11 11.06
N GLU A 376 -3.18 -19.57 11.02
CA GLU A 376 -2.01 -18.70 10.96
C GLU A 376 -1.55 -18.49 9.51
N ALA A 377 -1.44 -17.23 9.08
CA ALA A 377 -0.97 -16.85 7.74
C ALA A 377 0.51 -16.42 7.77
N LEU A 378 1.36 -17.12 7.03
CA LEU A 378 2.81 -16.96 7.09
C LEU A 378 3.34 -15.69 6.42
N ALA A 379 2.59 -15.12 5.47
CA ALA A 379 3.04 -14.01 4.63
C ALA A 379 2.27 -12.69 4.84
N SER A 380 1.42 -12.61 5.87
CA SER A 380 0.68 -11.38 6.18
C SER A 380 1.16 -10.72 7.47
N GLY A 381 1.19 -9.38 7.43
CA GLY A 381 1.28 -8.50 8.59
C GLY A 381 -0.09 -7.96 9.01
N HIS A 382 -0.13 -7.08 10.01
CA HIS A 382 -1.36 -6.65 10.67
C HIS A 382 -2.40 -6.09 9.69
N ASN A 383 -2.05 -5.05 8.93
CA ASN A 383 -2.96 -4.39 7.99
C ASN A 383 -3.39 -5.30 6.83
N THR A 384 -2.44 -6.06 6.27
CA THR A 384 -2.74 -6.97 5.17
C THR A 384 -3.70 -8.07 5.60
N GLU A 385 -3.54 -8.60 6.82
CA GLU A 385 -4.38 -9.67 7.37
C GLU A 385 -5.82 -9.18 7.62
N THR A 386 -6.03 -7.89 7.88
CA THR A 386 -7.38 -7.30 7.98
C THR A 386 -8.22 -7.59 6.74
N ILE A 387 -7.62 -7.49 5.55
CA ILE A 387 -8.31 -7.67 4.27
C ILE A 387 -8.26 -9.12 3.81
N ILE A 388 -7.06 -9.71 3.77
CA ILE A 388 -6.88 -11.05 3.18
C ILE A 388 -7.28 -12.18 4.13
N GLY A 389 -7.41 -11.90 5.43
CA GLY A 389 -7.91 -12.83 6.45
C GLY A 389 -9.44 -12.81 6.62
N ALA A 390 -10.10 -11.70 6.29
CA ALA A 390 -11.56 -11.56 6.40
C ALA A 390 -12.37 -12.65 5.66
N PRO A 391 -11.99 -13.11 4.45
CA PRO A 391 -12.66 -14.24 3.80
C PRO A 391 -12.72 -15.50 4.66
N ALA A 392 -11.66 -15.79 5.42
CA ALA A 392 -11.60 -16.96 6.31
C ALA A 392 -12.60 -16.81 7.46
N ALA A 393 -12.63 -15.64 8.09
CA ALA A 393 -13.56 -15.33 9.18
C ALA A 393 -15.02 -15.47 8.74
N LEU A 394 -15.38 -14.86 7.62
CA LEU A 394 -16.74 -14.93 7.08
C LEU A 394 -17.15 -16.35 6.70
N THR A 395 -16.26 -17.10 6.06
CA THR A 395 -16.51 -18.51 5.71
C THR A 395 -16.76 -19.34 6.97
N TRP A 396 -15.98 -19.10 8.03
CA TRP A 396 -16.15 -19.78 9.30
C TRP A 396 -17.45 -19.38 10.02
N LEU A 397 -17.81 -18.09 10.03
CA LEU A 397 -19.05 -17.57 10.61
C LEU A 397 -20.28 -18.10 9.87
N GLU A 398 -20.26 -18.10 8.53
CA GLU A 398 -21.31 -18.67 7.69
C GLU A 398 -21.53 -20.15 8.01
N ALA A 399 -20.45 -20.92 8.20
CA ALA A 399 -20.54 -22.31 8.61
C ALA A 399 -21.28 -22.47 9.96
N ARG A 400 -21.04 -21.59 10.94
CA ARG A 400 -21.76 -21.58 12.22
C ARG A 400 -23.25 -21.28 12.04
N PHE A 401 -23.60 -20.21 11.32
CA PHE A 401 -25.01 -19.87 11.03
C PHE A 401 -25.76 -20.91 10.18
N ASN A 402 -25.03 -21.78 9.49
CA ASN A 402 -25.60 -22.89 8.72
C ASN A 402 -25.62 -24.21 9.50
N GLY A 403 -25.32 -24.19 10.81
CA GLY A 403 -25.35 -25.36 11.68
C GLY A 403 -24.25 -26.39 11.39
N VAL A 404 -23.17 -25.98 10.71
CA VAL A 404 -21.99 -26.84 10.54
C VAL A 404 -21.25 -26.89 11.87
N GLU A 405 -20.95 -28.09 12.34
CA GLU A 405 -20.22 -28.31 13.59
C GLU A 405 -18.80 -27.71 13.55
N PRO A 406 -18.34 -27.06 14.62
CA PRO A 406 -16.98 -26.57 14.74
C PRO A 406 -15.97 -27.72 14.89
N VAL A 407 -14.68 -27.37 14.83
CA VAL A 407 -13.60 -28.30 15.14
C VAL A 407 -13.75 -28.79 16.59
N LYS A 408 -13.30 -30.02 16.87
CA LYS A 408 -13.29 -30.55 18.24
C LYS A 408 -11.89 -30.47 18.82
N GLY A 409 -11.78 -29.93 20.03
CA GLY A 409 -10.52 -29.59 20.66
C GLY A 409 -9.83 -28.46 19.92
N CYS A 410 -8.51 -28.53 19.83
CA CYS A 410 -7.71 -27.50 19.21
C CYS A 410 -7.15 -27.90 17.85
N GLN A 411 -7.24 -27.00 16.87
CA GLN A 411 -6.66 -27.16 15.54
C GLN A 411 -5.89 -25.90 15.15
N HIS A 412 -4.56 -26.01 15.02
CA HIS A 412 -3.70 -24.95 14.48
C HIS A 412 -3.25 -25.34 13.07
N THR A 413 -3.50 -24.46 12.12
CA THR A 413 -3.14 -24.65 10.71
C THR A 413 -2.39 -23.43 10.20
N THR A 414 -1.25 -23.65 9.56
CA THR A 414 -0.50 -22.61 8.86
C THR A 414 -0.82 -22.60 7.36
N ARG A 415 -0.91 -21.41 6.77
CA ARG A 415 -1.14 -21.18 5.32
C ARG A 415 -0.26 -20.05 4.84
N LEU A 416 -0.08 -19.92 3.52
CA LEU A 416 0.63 -18.77 2.96
C LEU A 416 -0.11 -17.46 3.29
N ILE A 417 -1.39 -17.42 2.94
CA ILE A 417 -2.34 -16.35 3.28
C ILE A 417 -3.67 -16.97 3.68
N ASN A 418 -4.44 -16.30 4.54
CA ASN A 418 -5.73 -16.82 5.00
C ASN A 418 -6.86 -16.67 3.97
N ALA A 419 -6.65 -15.94 2.86
CA ALA A 419 -7.56 -15.95 1.72
C ALA A 419 -7.69 -17.35 1.07
N LEU A 420 -6.71 -18.24 1.32
CA LEU A 420 -6.72 -19.65 0.90
C LEU A 420 -7.40 -20.58 1.93
N TYR A 421 -8.17 -20.03 2.87
CA TYR A 421 -8.94 -20.83 3.81
C TYR A 421 -9.93 -21.73 3.06
N PRO A 422 -10.14 -23.00 3.48
CA PRO A 422 -11.01 -23.91 2.76
C PRO A 422 -12.44 -23.40 2.63
N ASN A 423 -13.04 -23.61 1.46
CA ASN A 423 -14.43 -23.24 1.15
C ASN A 423 -14.73 -21.73 1.08
N VAL A 424 -13.71 -20.88 1.07
CA VAL A 424 -13.90 -19.47 0.69
C VAL A 424 -14.52 -19.43 -0.71
N SER A 425 -15.67 -18.77 -0.84
CA SER A 425 -16.37 -18.64 -2.12
C SER A 425 -15.55 -17.77 -3.08
N SER A 426 -15.65 -18.01 -4.39
CA SER A 426 -14.96 -17.15 -5.37
C SER A 426 -15.43 -15.70 -5.27
N ALA A 427 -16.72 -15.45 -5.00
CA ALA A 427 -17.25 -14.10 -4.85
C ALA A 427 -16.67 -13.38 -3.62
N THR A 428 -16.55 -14.07 -2.48
CA THR A 428 -15.92 -13.53 -1.28
C THR A 428 -14.43 -13.28 -1.53
N TYR A 429 -13.73 -14.24 -2.14
CA TYR A 429 -12.33 -14.09 -2.51
C TYR A 429 -12.12 -12.87 -3.42
N ASP A 430 -12.84 -12.79 -4.53
CA ASP A 430 -12.73 -11.72 -5.52
C ASP A 430 -13.06 -10.34 -4.92
N TYR A 431 -14.05 -10.25 -4.03
CA TYR A 431 -14.39 -9.01 -3.33
C TYR A 431 -13.22 -8.52 -2.46
N TYR A 432 -12.65 -9.38 -1.63
CA TYR A 432 -11.56 -9.02 -0.72
C TYR A 432 -10.23 -8.83 -1.44
N MET A 433 -9.95 -9.59 -2.50
CA MET A 433 -8.76 -9.35 -3.33
C MET A 433 -8.90 -8.05 -4.12
N GLY A 434 -10.10 -7.71 -4.61
CA GLY A 434 -10.32 -6.40 -5.23
C GLY A 434 -10.09 -5.22 -4.25
N LEU A 435 -10.47 -5.38 -2.98
CA LEU A 435 -10.14 -4.42 -1.93
C LEU A 435 -8.63 -4.37 -1.66
N TYR A 436 -7.98 -5.53 -1.61
CA TYR A 436 -6.53 -5.63 -1.46
C TYR A 436 -5.83 -4.88 -2.60
N ASP A 437 -6.18 -5.15 -3.86
CA ASP A 437 -5.62 -4.52 -5.06
C ASP A 437 -5.78 -2.99 -5.04
N VAL A 438 -6.92 -2.48 -4.55
CA VAL A 438 -7.15 -1.03 -4.36
C VAL A 438 -6.27 -0.45 -3.26
N LEU A 439 -6.03 -1.21 -2.18
CA LEU A 439 -5.17 -0.82 -1.07
C LEU A 439 -3.68 -0.88 -1.40
N VAL A 440 -3.25 -1.84 -2.23
CA VAL A 440 -1.85 -1.98 -2.67
C VAL A 440 -1.54 -1.21 -3.96
N GLY A 441 -2.56 -0.76 -4.69
CA GLY A 441 -2.43 0.22 -5.78
C GLY A 441 -1.53 -0.23 -6.94
N ASP A 442 -1.62 -1.49 -7.35
CA ASP A 442 -0.60 -2.17 -8.17
C ASP A 442 -0.03 -1.38 -9.36
N GLU A 443 1.31 -1.23 -9.34
CA GLU A 443 2.12 -1.76 -10.44
C GLU A 443 2.55 -3.20 -10.11
N ILE A 444 2.48 -4.10 -11.09
CA ILE A 444 2.93 -5.49 -10.96
C ILE A 444 4.46 -5.51 -10.76
N GLY A 445 4.92 -5.77 -9.52
CA GLY A 445 6.33 -5.81 -9.11
C GLY A 445 6.51 -6.18 -7.63
N PRO A 446 7.73 -6.54 -7.16
CA PRO A 446 7.95 -7.28 -5.91
C PRO A 446 7.92 -6.44 -4.61
N ASP A 447 7.62 -5.15 -4.66
CA ASP A 447 7.93 -4.20 -3.58
C ASP A 447 6.73 -3.71 -2.75
N VAL A 448 5.80 -4.59 -2.36
CA VAL A 448 4.73 -4.20 -1.43
C VAL A 448 4.42 -5.33 -0.45
N ASN A 449 5.31 -5.62 0.51
CA ASN A 449 4.96 -6.34 1.75
C ASN A 449 6.11 -6.30 2.77
N SER A 450 6.19 -5.22 3.55
CA SER A 450 6.71 -5.30 4.93
C SER A 450 6.28 -4.07 5.74
N ASP A 451 5.34 -4.26 6.66
CA ASP A 451 5.33 -3.45 7.89
C ASP A 451 6.55 -3.94 8.70
N ASN A 452 7.58 -3.11 8.78
CA ASN A 452 8.90 -3.48 9.29
C ASN A 452 8.90 -3.50 10.83
N SER A 453 9.06 -4.68 11.45
CA SER A 453 10.01 -4.94 12.56
C SER A 453 9.95 -6.41 13.05
N SER A 454 11.11 -6.94 13.42
CA SER A 454 11.44 -8.35 13.66
C SER A 454 10.96 -8.94 15.00
N MET A 455 10.35 -10.15 15.04
CA MET A 455 10.31 -11.02 16.25
C MET A 455 10.20 -12.54 15.98
N ASN A 456 10.95 -13.31 16.79
CA ASN A 456 11.35 -14.71 16.63
C ASN A 456 10.26 -15.78 16.88
N ALA A 457 10.02 -16.65 15.88
CA ALA A 457 9.46 -17.99 16.05
C ALA A 457 10.60 -19.03 16.15
N ASN A 458 10.43 -20.10 16.93
CA ASN A 458 11.47 -21.09 17.25
C ASN A 458 12.24 -21.57 15.99
N GLU A 459 13.42 -20.99 15.78
CA GLU A 459 14.15 -20.99 14.50
C GLU A 459 14.46 -22.41 13.97
N ASN A 460 14.64 -23.37 14.88
CA ASN A 460 15.15 -24.69 14.54
C ASN A 460 14.18 -25.62 13.80
N GLU A 461 12.86 -25.39 13.87
CA GLU A 461 11.87 -26.26 13.22
C GLU A 461 11.50 -25.78 11.81
N VAL A 462 11.43 -24.45 11.65
CA VAL A 462 11.24 -23.78 10.35
C VAL A 462 12.46 -24.03 9.46
N ILE A 463 13.68 -23.80 9.98
CA ILE A 463 14.94 -24.01 9.24
C ILE A 463 15.08 -25.45 8.73
N ARG A 464 14.64 -26.45 9.49
CA ARG A 464 14.77 -27.88 9.13
C ARG A 464 13.91 -28.31 7.95
N ASN A 465 12.89 -27.56 7.55
CA ASN A 465 11.97 -27.96 6.48
C ASN A 465 12.06 -27.10 5.21
N ILE A 466 12.75 -25.95 5.23
CA ILE A 466 12.88 -25.05 4.06
C ILE A 466 13.46 -25.78 2.84
N HIS A 467 14.40 -26.71 3.02
CA HIS A 467 14.99 -27.49 1.91
C HIS A 467 14.00 -28.40 1.15
N LYS A 468 12.77 -28.57 1.65
CA LYS A 468 11.72 -29.38 1.01
C LYS A 468 10.81 -28.55 0.10
N LEU A 469 10.94 -27.23 0.11
CA LEU A 469 10.14 -26.33 -0.70
C LEU A 469 10.69 -26.26 -2.15
N PRO A 470 9.84 -25.91 -3.13
CA PRO A 470 10.28 -25.48 -4.46
C PRO A 470 11.34 -24.38 -4.39
N ASN A 471 12.31 -24.39 -5.30
CA ASN A 471 13.42 -23.42 -5.32
C ASN A 471 12.91 -21.97 -5.37
N GLU A 472 11.81 -21.73 -6.10
CA GLU A 472 11.19 -20.41 -6.23
C GLU A 472 10.66 -19.90 -4.89
N LEU A 473 10.17 -20.80 -4.04
CA LEU A 473 9.69 -20.47 -2.70
C LEU A 473 10.85 -20.34 -1.70
N ILE A 474 11.95 -21.06 -1.89
CA ILE A 474 13.16 -20.88 -1.07
C ILE A 474 13.80 -19.52 -1.39
N ASP A 475 13.92 -19.15 -2.67
CA ASP A 475 14.40 -17.83 -3.11
C ASP A 475 13.52 -16.71 -2.55
N LEU A 476 12.19 -16.90 -2.59
CA LEU A 476 11.22 -15.97 -2.02
C LEU A 476 11.37 -15.85 -0.49
N ILE A 477 11.56 -16.95 0.22
CA ILE A 477 11.83 -16.92 1.66
C ILE A 477 13.12 -16.17 1.94
N PHE A 478 14.19 -16.44 1.19
CA PHE A 478 15.47 -15.77 1.39
C PHE A 478 15.42 -14.27 1.05
N SER A 479 14.56 -13.82 0.13
CA SER A 479 14.36 -12.38 -0.12
C SER A 479 13.69 -11.64 1.03
N TYR A 480 12.96 -12.34 1.90
CA TYR A 480 12.36 -11.76 3.10
C TYR A 480 13.26 -11.87 4.34
N ILE A 481 14.43 -12.51 4.23
CA ILE A 481 15.38 -12.64 5.33
C ILE A 481 16.43 -11.53 5.18
N PRO A 482 16.65 -10.70 6.21
CA PRO A 482 17.73 -9.71 6.21
C PRO A 482 19.06 -10.37 5.85
N ALA A 483 19.91 -9.72 5.06
CA ALA A 483 21.15 -10.31 4.56
C ALA A 483 22.02 -10.97 5.65
N CYS A 484 22.04 -10.40 6.86
CA CYS A 484 22.77 -10.97 8.00
C CYS A 484 22.14 -12.25 8.59
N GLY A 485 20.83 -12.46 8.42
CA GLY A 485 20.13 -13.70 8.78
C GLY A 485 20.44 -14.86 7.82
N LEU A 486 20.88 -14.58 6.58
CA LEU A 486 21.23 -15.61 5.60
C LEU A 486 22.45 -16.45 6.04
N ASN A 487 23.36 -15.89 6.84
CA ASN A 487 24.51 -16.61 7.40
C ASN A 487 24.09 -17.83 8.24
N THR A 488 22.96 -17.75 8.94
CA THR A 488 22.44 -18.86 9.76
C THR A 488 22.18 -20.10 8.90
N PHE A 489 21.75 -19.93 7.65
CA PHE A 489 21.46 -21.03 6.72
C PHE A 489 22.69 -21.62 6.05
N LEU A 490 23.83 -20.90 6.02
CA LEU A 490 25.10 -21.42 5.53
C LEU A 490 25.71 -22.50 6.44
N SER A 491 25.20 -22.63 7.67
CA SER A 491 25.53 -23.72 8.59
C SER A 491 24.65 -24.97 8.42
N TYR A 492 23.59 -24.90 7.59
CA TYR A 492 22.61 -25.97 7.40
C TYR A 492 22.85 -26.73 6.08
N PRO A 493 23.43 -27.96 6.11
CA PRO A 493 23.96 -28.64 4.91
C PRO A 493 23.01 -28.73 3.70
N PRO A 494 21.70 -28.98 3.86
CA PRO A 494 20.77 -29.05 2.73
C PRO A 494 20.58 -27.73 1.96
N LEU A 495 20.83 -26.58 2.58
CA LEU A 495 20.56 -25.26 1.99
C LEU A 495 21.82 -24.48 1.59
N VAL A 496 23.01 -24.89 2.06
CA VAL A 496 24.26 -24.14 1.88
C VAL A 496 24.49 -23.65 0.45
N HIS A 497 24.37 -24.53 -0.55
CA HIS A 497 24.62 -24.16 -1.95
C HIS A 497 23.56 -23.22 -2.52
N HIS A 498 22.31 -23.36 -2.07
CA HIS A 498 21.20 -22.52 -2.52
C HIS A 498 21.30 -21.12 -1.91
N VAL A 499 21.56 -21.04 -0.59
CA VAL A 499 21.80 -19.80 0.15
C VAL A 499 23.00 -19.04 -0.41
N ALA A 500 24.12 -19.74 -0.67
CA ALA A 500 25.31 -19.10 -1.23
C ALA A 500 25.06 -18.53 -2.64
N LYS A 501 24.27 -19.23 -3.48
CA LYS A 501 23.86 -18.71 -4.80
C LYS A 501 22.90 -17.53 -4.68
N PHE A 502 22.01 -17.55 -3.71
CA PHE A 502 21.08 -16.46 -3.43
C PHE A 502 21.85 -15.21 -3.00
N ILE A 503 22.75 -15.34 -2.03
CA ILE A 503 23.62 -14.25 -1.55
C ILE A 503 24.40 -13.62 -2.71
N THR A 504 24.95 -14.43 -3.61
CA THR A 504 25.78 -13.94 -4.73
C THR A 504 24.97 -13.45 -5.94
N LYS A 505 23.63 -13.43 -5.88
CA LYS A 505 22.80 -12.89 -6.95
C LYS A 505 22.99 -11.38 -7.10
N GLN A 506 23.05 -10.66 -5.99
CA GLN A 506 23.29 -9.22 -5.92
C GLN A 506 24.07 -8.97 -4.62
N VAL A 507 25.21 -8.28 -4.68
CA VAL A 507 26.06 -8.02 -3.50
C VAL A 507 26.53 -6.58 -3.45
N GLU A 508 26.77 -6.06 -2.25
CA GLU A 508 27.30 -4.71 -2.01
C GLU A 508 28.69 -4.78 -1.36
N ILE A 509 29.55 -3.80 -1.65
CA ILE A 509 30.85 -3.60 -1.00
C ILE A 509 30.88 -2.18 -0.40
N THR A 510 30.98 -2.07 0.92
CA THR A 510 30.48 -0.90 1.66
C THR A 510 31.51 0.10 2.19
N GLY A 511 32.82 -0.23 2.27
CA GLY A 511 33.76 0.67 2.96
C GLY A 511 33.93 0.35 4.45
N PRO A 512 35.01 0.80 5.13
CA PRO A 512 35.26 0.58 6.57
C PRO A 512 34.81 1.76 7.46
N THR A 513 34.12 2.75 6.89
CA THR A 513 33.82 4.05 7.51
C THR A 513 32.45 4.12 8.19
N ILE A 514 31.87 2.98 8.58
CA ILE A 514 30.62 2.93 9.36
C ILE A 514 30.94 2.46 10.80
N PRO A 515 30.51 3.15 11.88
CA PRO A 515 31.25 3.18 13.15
C PRO A 515 31.08 2.00 14.12
N ASP A 516 30.31 0.96 13.81
CA ASP A 516 29.96 -0.07 14.81
C ASP A 516 30.32 -1.49 14.34
N HIS A 517 31.44 -2.02 14.85
CA HIS A 517 31.89 -3.39 14.58
C HIS A 517 31.93 -4.28 15.82
N LYS A 518 31.35 -5.48 15.69
CA LYS A 518 31.69 -6.70 16.47
C LYS A 518 32.11 -7.83 15.51
N GLU A 519 33.25 -8.44 15.83
CA GLU A 519 34.19 -9.25 15.03
C GLU A 519 33.76 -10.66 14.52
N THR A 520 32.49 -11.00 14.23
CA THR A 520 32.15 -12.45 14.11
C THR A 520 31.34 -12.98 12.91
N HIS A 521 31.10 -12.22 11.83
CA HIS A 521 30.30 -12.74 10.69
C HIS A 521 30.93 -12.48 9.31
N ILE A 522 30.81 -13.46 8.39
CA ILE A 522 31.39 -13.44 7.01
C ILE A 522 30.60 -12.51 6.07
N ILE A 523 29.37 -12.16 6.42
CA ILE A 523 28.55 -11.12 5.78
C ILE A 523 28.52 -9.98 6.79
N ALA A 524 29.04 -8.81 6.42
CA ALA A 524 29.70 -7.96 7.40
C ALA A 524 28.92 -6.73 7.87
N HIS A 525 27.78 -6.37 7.26
CA HIS A 525 26.99 -5.21 7.70
C HIS A 525 25.48 -5.47 7.63
N CYS A 526 24.76 -5.20 8.72
CA CYS A 526 23.33 -4.88 8.68
C CYS A 526 23.23 -3.34 8.81
N ARG A 527 22.59 -2.63 7.87
CA ARG A 527 22.01 -1.31 8.17
C ARG A 527 20.61 -1.58 8.75
N GLU A 528 20.33 -1.08 9.94
CA GLU A 528 19.16 -1.46 10.74
C GLU A 528 17.80 -1.05 10.13
N THR A 529 17.74 -0.42 8.94
CA THR A 529 16.50 0.17 8.42
C THR A 529 16.04 -0.24 7.01
N GLU A 530 16.72 -1.12 6.26
CA GLU A 530 16.25 -1.54 4.93
C GLU A 530 16.54 -3.02 4.63
N HIS A 531 15.65 -3.68 3.89
CA HIS A 531 15.88 -5.00 3.28
C HIS A 531 17.12 -4.92 2.40
N THR A 532 18.26 -5.36 2.91
CA THR A 532 19.58 -5.03 2.34
C THR A 532 20.09 -6.10 1.39
N ILE A 533 20.74 -5.65 0.32
CA ILE A 533 21.63 -6.43 -0.53
C ILE A 533 22.77 -7.01 0.34
N PRO A 534 23.13 -8.31 0.23
CA PRO A 534 24.25 -8.88 0.97
C PRO A 534 25.56 -8.10 0.81
N SER A 535 26.11 -7.62 1.93
CA SER A 535 27.27 -6.73 1.93
C SER A 535 28.56 -7.40 2.44
N PHE A 536 29.68 -7.04 1.82
CA PHE A 536 31.03 -7.45 2.20
C PHE A 536 31.87 -6.23 2.58
N VAL A 537 32.78 -6.37 3.56
CA VAL A 537 33.65 -5.25 3.95
C VAL A 537 34.54 -4.90 2.78
N ASN A 538 35.20 -5.90 2.19
CA ASN A 538 36.13 -5.74 1.07
C ASN A 538 35.89 -6.77 -0.05
N VAL A 539 36.63 -6.59 -1.14
CA VAL A 539 36.60 -7.50 -2.30
C VAL A 539 37.21 -8.86 -1.93
N GLU A 540 38.20 -8.90 -1.06
CA GLU A 540 38.85 -10.14 -0.58
C GLU A 540 37.86 -11.06 0.16
N ASP A 541 36.97 -10.50 0.98
CA ASP A 541 35.93 -11.23 1.73
C ASP A 541 34.93 -11.87 0.76
N LEU A 542 34.54 -11.14 -0.27
CA LEU A 542 33.67 -11.68 -1.34
C LEU A 542 34.38 -12.81 -2.10
N ILE A 543 35.67 -12.66 -2.40
CA ILE A 543 36.48 -13.70 -3.06
C ILE A 543 36.59 -14.95 -2.16
N GLU A 544 36.86 -14.77 -0.88
CA GLU A 544 36.95 -15.87 0.08
C GLU A 544 35.60 -16.59 0.20
N PHE A 545 34.48 -15.85 0.27
CA PHE A 545 33.13 -16.41 0.27
C PHE A 545 32.85 -17.24 -0.98
N CYS A 546 33.16 -16.69 -2.16
CA CYS A 546 32.97 -17.36 -3.44
C CYS A 546 33.80 -18.64 -3.55
N LYS A 547 35.06 -18.61 -3.08
CA LYS A 547 35.95 -19.79 -3.03
C LYS A 547 35.42 -20.85 -2.06
N LYS A 548 34.96 -20.42 -0.88
CA LYS A 548 34.45 -21.30 0.18
C LYS A 548 33.20 -22.07 -0.23
N TYR A 549 32.26 -21.43 -0.95
CA TYR A 549 30.97 -22.03 -1.32
C TYR A 549 30.86 -22.41 -2.81
N HIS A 550 31.91 -22.22 -3.60
CA HIS A 550 31.94 -22.54 -5.03
C HIS A 550 30.82 -21.83 -5.83
N VAL A 551 30.63 -20.53 -5.58
CA VAL A 551 29.65 -19.64 -6.24
C VAL A 551 30.35 -18.41 -6.84
N LEU A 552 29.67 -17.66 -7.71
CA LEU A 552 30.18 -16.44 -8.36
C LEU A 552 29.11 -15.34 -8.31
N PRO A 553 29.50 -14.06 -8.11
CA PRO A 553 28.58 -12.94 -8.09
C PRO A 553 28.02 -12.65 -9.49
N LYS A 554 26.74 -12.26 -9.57
CA LYS A 554 26.14 -11.77 -10.83
C LYS A 554 26.19 -10.25 -10.93
N GLU A 555 25.75 -9.58 -9.88
CA GLU A 555 25.64 -8.12 -9.77
C GLU A 555 26.36 -7.63 -8.51
N VAL A 556 27.20 -6.60 -8.67
CA VAL A 556 28.01 -6.05 -7.57
C VAL A 556 27.84 -4.53 -7.51
N TRP A 557 27.43 -4.03 -6.35
CA TRP A 557 27.36 -2.61 -5.99
C TRP A 557 28.56 -2.24 -5.13
N MET A 558 29.18 -1.11 -5.39
CA MET A 558 30.32 -0.63 -4.62
C MET A 558 30.23 0.86 -4.38
N TYR A 559 30.45 1.24 -3.13
CA TYR A 559 30.47 2.63 -2.68
C TYR A 559 31.79 2.94 -1.96
N VAL A 560 32.34 4.12 -2.22
CA VAL A 560 33.59 4.59 -1.59
C VAL A 560 33.35 5.99 -1.03
N ASP A 561 33.73 6.23 0.23
CA ASP A 561 33.52 7.50 0.92
C ASP A 561 34.54 8.59 0.57
N GLU A 562 35.80 8.23 0.26
CA GLU A 562 36.86 9.20 -0.09
C GLU A 562 37.77 8.70 -1.22
N ILE A 563 37.96 9.53 -2.26
CA ILE A 563 38.98 9.33 -3.32
C ILE A 563 39.66 10.69 -3.54
N GLN A 564 40.89 10.87 -3.03
CA GLN A 564 41.63 12.15 -3.18
C GLN A 564 42.50 12.16 -4.44
N GLN A 565 42.40 13.24 -5.22
CA GLN A 565 42.63 13.21 -6.66
C GLN A 565 44.04 13.63 -7.12
N ASN A 566 44.93 14.19 -6.29
CA ASN A 566 46.31 14.53 -6.68
C ASN A 566 47.21 14.82 -5.46
N ASP A 567 48.43 14.26 -5.46
CA ASP A 567 49.67 14.65 -4.73
C ASP A 567 50.28 13.54 -3.86
N VAL A 568 51.52 13.15 -4.22
CA VAL A 568 52.37 12.10 -3.63
C VAL A 568 52.72 12.38 -2.14
N SER A 569 52.33 13.54 -1.63
CA SER A 569 52.44 13.93 -0.23
C SER A 569 51.35 13.31 0.68
N PHE A 570 50.29 12.74 0.08
CA PHE A 570 49.11 12.18 0.76
C PHE A 570 49.36 10.79 1.39
N LEU A 571 50.49 10.15 1.09
CA LEU A 571 50.89 8.84 1.63
C LEU A 571 51.22 8.84 3.13
N LYS A 572 51.34 10.02 3.76
CA LYS A 572 51.63 10.14 5.20
C LYS A 572 50.40 10.32 6.09
N LEU A 573 49.23 10.56 5.52
CA LEU A 573 47.99 10.75 6.30
C LEU A 573 47.00 9.57 6.17
N CYS A 574 47.28 8.58 5.33
CA CYS A 574 46.54 7.31 5.25
C CYS A 574 46.97 6.30 6.34
N ASN A 575 47.01 6.72 7.60
CA ASN A 575 47.35 5.83 8.73
C ASN A 575 46.13 5.32 9.52
N SER A 576 44.91 5.65 9.08
CA SER A 576 43.69 5.20 9.74
C SER A 576 42.52 5.33 8.78
N ILE A 577 42.17 4.23 8.08
CA ILE A 577 40.86 3.85 7.51
C ILE A 577 41.15 2.61 6.64
N CYS A 578 40.88 1.43 7.20
CA CYS A 578 41.24 0.13 6.62
C CYS A 578 40.18 -0.34 5.61
N LEU A 579 40.33 0.05 4.35
CA LEU A 579 39.99 -0.87 3.27
C LEU A 579 41.05 -0.99 2.20
N TRP A 580 42.04 -0.10 2.20
CA TRP A 580 42.97 -0.01 1.11
C TRP A 580 44.29 0.46 1.69
N GLY A 581 45.32 -0.37 1.61
CA GLY A 581 46.68 0.15 1.58
C GLY A 581 46.81 1.22 0.49
N SER A 582 47.83 2.07 0.61
CA SER A 582 48.26 2.94 -0.50
C SER A 582 48.30 2.14 -1.80
N ILE A 583 47.64 2.56 -2.89
CA ILE A 583 47.96 2.05 -4.22
C ILE A 583 49.23 2.78 -4.68
N ASP A 584 50.40 2.24 -4.37
CA ASP A 584 51.68 2.81 -4.81
C ASP A 584 52.26 1.99 -5.96
N GLY A 585 52.02 2.44 -7.19
CA GLY A 585 52.65 1.91 -8.40
C GLY A 585 51.85 0.86 -9.17
N GLU A 586 52.35 0.51 -10.37
CA GLU A 586 51.66 -0.41 -11.30
C GLU A 586 51.41 -1.81 -10.75
N GLU A 587 52.23 -2.26 -9.80
CA GLU A 587 52.14 -3.62 -9.24
C GLU A 587 50.84 -3.83 -8.46
N GLU A 588 50.40 -2.83 -7.69
CA GLU A 588 49.19 -2.93 -6.87
C GLU A 588 47.90 -2.73 -7.68
N TYR A 589 47.94 -1.93 -8.74
CA TYR A 589 46.88 -1.87 -9.76
C TYR A 589 46.68 -3.23 -10.44
N GLN A 590 47.76 -3.96 -10.68
CA GLN A 590 47.72 -5.28 -11.30
C GLN A 590 47.12 -6.32 -10.34
N VAL A 591 47.43 -6.26 -9.05
CA VAL A 591 46.83 -7.13 -8.02
C VAL A 591 45.31 -6.95 -7.94
N ARG A 592 44.81 -5.71 -7.89
CA ARG A 592 43.37 -5.45 -7.84
C ARG A 592 42.64 -5.92 -9.09
N ARG A 593 43.27 -5.75 -10.26
CA ARG A 593 42.75 -6.27 -11.53
C ARG A 593 42.61 -7.79 -11.48
N GLU A 594 43.63 -8.49 -11.01
CA GLU A 594 43.62 -9.96 -10.88
C GLU A 594 42.49 -10.42 -9.95
N MET A 595 42.27 -9.72 -8.83
CA MET A 595 41.16 -9.99 -7.92
C MET A 595 39.78 -9.84 -8.57
N PHE A 596 39.55 -8.75 -9.30
CA PHE A 596 38.28 -8.55 -10.02
C PHE A 596 38.07 -9.56 -11.14
N GLU A 597 39.14 -10.01 -11.81
CA GLU A 597 39.08 -11.05 -12.83
C GLU A 597 38.70 -12.43 -12.24
N GLU A 598 39.07 -12.73 -11.00
CA GLU A 598 38.66 -13.97 -10.30
C GLU A 598 37.14 -14.04 -10.06
N LEU A 599 36.47 -12.90 -9.87
CA LEU A 599 35.03 -12.85 -9.56
C LEU A 599 34.12 -13.01 -10.79
N ASN A 600 34.64 -12.83 -12.01
CA ASN A 600 33.89 -12.97 -13.27
C ASN A 600 32.52 -12.23 -13.28
N ILE A 601 32.50 -10.99 -12.78
CA ILE A 601 31.30 -10.15 -12.66
C ILE A 601 30.77 -9.74 -14.04
N HIS A 602 29.45 -9.74 -14.21
CA HIS A 602 28.79 -9.28 -15.45
C HIS A 602 28.12 -7.92 -15.32
N GLU A 603 27.69 -7.55 -14.11
CA GLU A 603 27.07 -6.26 -13.81
C GLU A 603 27.74 -5.59 -12.62
N PHE A 604 28.18 -4.35 -12.81
CA PHE A 604 28.92 -3.60 -11.80
C PHE A 604 28.43 -2.17 -11.69
N ASN A 605 27.98 -1.78 -10.51
CA ASN A 605 27.52 -0.42 -10.20
C ASN A 605 28.49 0.20 -9.19
N PHE A 606 29.06 1.36 -9.54
CA PHE A 606 30.04 2.05 -8.71
C PHE A 606 29.66 3.52 -8.48
N ARG A 607 29.58 3.92 -7.20
CA ARG A 607 29.34 5.31 -6.81
C ARG A 607 30.63 5.96 -6.31
N PHE A 608 31.08 6.99 -7.02
CA PHE A 608 32.18 7.85 -6.62
C PHE A 608 31.70 8.89 -5.58
N PRO A 609 32.55 9.26 -4.60
CA PRO A 609 32.36 10.47 -3.82
C PRO A 609 32.22 11.70 -4.72
N GLU A 610 31.61 12.77 -4.21
CA GLU A 610 31.39 14.00 -4.96
C GLU A 610 32.71 14.54 -5.57
N ASN A 611 32.69 14.88 -6.86
CA ASN A 611 33.83 15.38 -7.63
C ASN A 611 35.08 14.46 -7.74
N SER A 612 34.98 13.18 -7.39
CA SER A 612 36.15 12.31 -7.24
C SER A 612 36.38 11.27 -8.36
N PHE A 613 35.64 11.36 -9.47
CA PHE A 613 35.80 10.45 -10.61
C PHE A 613 37.27 10.27 -11.02
N ASN A 614 37.72 9.02 -11.13
CA ASN A 614 39.09 8.66 -11.50
C ASN A 614 39.11 7.63 -12.65
N SER A 615 39.63 8.04 -13.81
CA SER A 615 39.69 7.19 -15.00
C SER A 615 40.71 6.05 -14.90
N GLU A 616 41.80 6.21 -14.15
CA GLU A 616 42.77 5.12 -13.95
C GLU A 616 42.17 4.01 -13.09
N PHE A 617 41.38 4.38 -12.08
CA PHE A 617 40.66 3.44 -11.24
C PHE A 617 39.59 2.66 -12.01
N VAL A 618 38.79 3.33 -12.85
CA VAL A 618 37.87 2.63 -13.78
C VAL A 618 38.65 1.67 -14.69
N GLY A 619 39.93 1.96 -15.00
CA GLY A 619 40.88 1.10 -15.71
C GLY A 619 41.19 -0.26 -15.05
N THR A 620 40.73 -0.45 -13.81
CA THR A 620 40.91 -1.69 -13.04
C THR A 620 39.69 -2.61 -13.08
N PHE A 621 38.54 -2.10 -13.52
CA PHE A 621 37.28 -2.84 -13.50
C PHE A 621 37.31 -4.04 -14.46
N PRO A 622 36.49 -5.09 -14.21
CA PRO A 622 36.46 -6.26 -15.06
C PRO A 622 36.20 -5.93 -16.53
N LYS A 623 37.03 -6.44 -17.44
CA LYS A 623 36.89 -6.14 -18.88
C LYS A 623 35.71 -6.84 -19.56
N LYS A 624 35.12 -7.86 -18.89
CA LYS A 624 34.02 -8.69 -19.39
C LYS A 624 32.63 -8.24 -18.91
N LEU A 625 32.52 -7.04 -18.36
CA LEU A 625 31.24 -6.48 -17.95
C LEU A 625 30.28 -6.36 -19.14
N ARG A 626 29.01 -6.66 -18.88
CA ARG A 626 27.87 -6.45 -19.78
C ARG A 626 27.04 -5.23 -19.37
N CYS A 627 26.98 -4.92 -18.07
CA CYS A 627 26.32 -3.74 -17.53
C CYS A 627 27.29 -3.00 -16.59
N LEU A 628 27.34 -1.67 -16.73
CA LEU A 628 28.17 -0.80 -15.90
C LEU A 628 27.35 0.43 -15.50
N GLY A 629 27.23 0.68 -14.20
CA GLY A 629 26.71 1.94 -13.65
C GLY A 629 27.83 2.75 -13.00
N ILE A 630 27.89 4.04 -13.31
CA ILE A 630 28.79 4.98 -12.64
C ILE A 630 27.99 6.20 -12.16
N GLU A 631 27.99 6.38 -10.84
CA GLU A 631 27.43 7.57 -10.19
C GLU A 631 28.58 8.49 -9.75
N THR A 632 28.48 9.77 -10.10
CA THR A 632 29.48 10.78 -9.74
C THR A 632 28.89 12.18 -9.90
N GLY A 633 29.24 13.09 -9.00
CA GLY A 633 28.84 14.50 -9.10
C GLY A 633 29.48 15.27 -10.27
N LYS A 634 30.37 14.64 -11.05
CA LYS A 634 31.07 15.27 -12.18
C LYS A 634 30.37 14.97 -13.51
N THR A 635 30.16 15.99 -14.34
CA THR A 635 29.78 15.81 -15.74
C THR A 635 30.91 15.16 -16.54
N LEU A 636 30.68 13.94 -17.05
CA LEU A 636 31.68 13.17 -17.78
C LEU A 636 31.73 13.53 -19.26
N GLY A 637 32.88 14.04 -19.73
CA GLY A 637 33.19 14.20 -21.15
C GLY A 637 34.08 13.09 -21.70
N TYR A 638 35.20 13.44 -22.34
CA TYR A 638 36.09 12.46 -22.94
C TYR A 638 36.79 11.58 -21.89
N GLN A 639 36.36 10.33 -21.78
CA GLN A 639 36.86 9.32 -20.83
C GLN A 639 37.31 8.04 -21.57
N PRO A 640 38.54 8.00 -22.13
CA PRO A 640 39.01 6.90 -22.98
C PRO A 640 39.02 5.54 -22.29
N VAL A 641 39.01 5.53 -20.95
CA VAL A 641 38.94 4.32 -20.12
C VAL A 641 37.76 3.43 -20.50
N PHE A 642 36.61 3.98 -20.89
CA PHE A 642 35.44 3.17 -21.22
C PHE A 642 35.72 2.19 -22.37
N LYS A 643 36.60 2.53 -23.33
CA LYS A 643 36.95 1.68 -24.49
C LYS A 643 37.49 0.31 -24.11
N GLN A 644 37.95 0.10 -22.88
CA GLN A 644 38.43 -1.20 -22.43
C GLN A 644 37.33 -2.27 -22.34
N PHE A 645 36.06 -1.86 -22.16
CA PHE A 645 34.94 -2.79 -21.93
C PHE A 645 34.34 -3.26 -23.26
N GLN A 646 35.00 -4.21 -23.91
CA GLN A 646 34.64 -4.69 -25.26
C GLN A 646 33.30 -5.44 -25.33
N PHE A 647 32.74 -5.86 -24.19
CA PHE A 647 31.50 -6.62 -24.08
C PHE A 647 30.35 -5.84 -23.42
N LEU A 648 30.58 -4.55 -23.14
CA LEU A 648 29.61 -3.73 -22.42
C LEU A 648 28.37 -3.48 -23.28
N GLU A 649 27.21 -3.96 -22.86
CA GLU A 649 25.93 -3.84 -23.56
C GLU A 649 25.12 -2.65 -23.05
N THR A 650 25.17 -2.39 -21.73
CA THR A 650 24.43 -1.32 -21.05
C THR A 650 25.37 -0.43 -20.23
N LEU A 651 25.21 0.90 -20.32
CA LEU A 651 25.94 1.88 -19.52
C LEU A 651 24.99 2.88 -18.87
N HIS A 652 25.09 3.05 -17.55
CA HIS A 652 24.32 4.03 -16.77
C HIS A 652 25.27 5.09 -16.19
N LEU A 653 24.96 6.37 -16.40
CA LEU A 653 25.74 7.49 -15.90
C LEU A 653 24.84 8.54 -15.24
N GLN A 654 25.36 9.24 -14.25
CA GLN A 654 24.66 10.37 -13.63
C GLN A 654 24.69 11.62 -14.51
N SER A 655 25.86 12.06 -14.98
CA SER A 655 25.98 13.28 -15.79
C SER A 655 27.05 13.14 -16.88
N ALA A 656 26.78 13.62 -18.10
CA ALA A 656 27.75 13.59 -19.20
C ALA A 656 27.51 14.69 -20.25
N ASN A 657 28.50 14.89 -21.13
CA ASN A 657 28.40 15.79 -22.28
C ASN A 657 28.77 15.10 -23.61
N MET A 658 28.75 15.85 -24.72
CA MET A 658 28.99 15.35 -26.09
C MET A 658 30.35 14.65 -26.28
N ASP A 659 31.36 14.96 -25.47
CA ASP A 659 32.68 14.33 -25.59
C ASP A 659 32.70 12.87 -25.11
N LEU A 660 31.71 12.44 -24.32
CA LEU A 660 31.58 11.05 -23.87
C LEU A 660 31.44 10.09 -25.06
N PHE A 661 30.70 10.46 -26.11
CA PHE A 661 30.45 9.59 -27.26
C PHE A 661 31.73 9.18 -28.00
N ARG A 662 32.80 9.95 -27.88
CA ARG A 662 34.12 9.65 -28.51
C ARG A 662 34.85 8.49 -27.84
N CYS A 663 34.43 8.11 -26.63
CA CYS A 663 35.05 7.05 -25.84
C CYS A 663 34.14 5.86 -25.48
N LEU A 664 32.89 5.86 -25.91
CA LEU A 664 32.02 4.70 -25.69
C LEU A 664 32.50 3.46 -26.48
N PRO A 665 32.48 2.26 -25.88
CA PRO A 665 32.71 1.01 -26.60
C PRO A 665 31.70 0.80 -27.71
N ALA A 666 32.16 0.19 -28.81
CA ALA A 666 31.26 -0.18 -29.90
C ALA A 666 30.19 -1.20 -29.47
N SER A 667 30.38 -1.94 -28.38
CA SER A 667 29.40 -2.92 -27.89
C SER A 667 28.16 -2.30 -27.22
N VAL A 668 28.24 -1.03 -26.78
CA VAL A 668 27.17 -0.40 -26.01
C VAL A 668 25.92 -0.27 -26.89
N SER A 669 24.85 -0.87 -26.40
CA SER A 669 23.54 -0.93 -27.05
C SER A 669 22.46 -0.17 -26.31
N ARG A 670 22.64 0.06 -25.01
CA ARG A 670 21.74 0.84 -24.16
C ARG A 670 22.56 1.84 -23.34
N LEU A 671 22.15 3.09 -23.35
CA LEU A 671 22.81 4.17 -22.63
C LEU A 671 21.76 4.96 -21.85
N THR A 672 21.96 5.11 -20.56
CA THR A 672 21.11 5.93 -19.69
C THR A 672 21.98 6.99 -19.06
N ILE A 673 21.60 8.26 -19.19
CA ILE A 673 22.32 9.39 -18.59
C ILE A 673 21.29 10.27 -17.90
N GLN A 674 21.38 10.45 -16.58
CA GLN A 674 20.36 11.22 -15.86
C GLN A 674 20.32 12.69 -16.29
N SER A 675 21.50 13.30 -16.48
CA SER A 675 21.66 14.66 -17.00
C SER A 675 22.67 14.72 -18.15
N PHE A 676 22.23 15.14 -19.34
CA PHE A 676 23.07 15.26 -20.52
C PHE A 676 23.21 16.71 -20.97
N HIS A 677 24.44 17.16 -21.17
CA HIS A 677 24.74 18.53 -21.56
C HIS A 677 25.29 18.59 -23.00
N VAL A 678 24.64 19.37 -23.85
CA VAL A 678 25.04 19.59 -25.24
C VAL A 678 25.86 20.88 -25.34
N ASP A 679 27.18 20.73 -25.36
CA ASP A 679 28.17 21.81 -25.29
C ASP A 679 28.97 22.01 -26.60
N ARG A 680 28.68 21.22 -27.64
CA ARG A 680 29.30 21.35 -28.97
C ARG A 680 28.51 20.65 -30.06
N ASP A 681 28.77 21.06 -31.30
CA ASP A 681 28.27 20.38 -32.50
C ASP A 681 29.01 19.07 -32.81
N TYR A 682 28.34 18.26 -33.65
CA TYR A 682 28.93 17.09 -34.31
C TYR A 682 30.02 17.54 -35.30
N ASN A 683 31.24 17.02 -35.12
CA ASN A 683 32.34 17.25 -36.05
C ASN A 683 32.56 16.06 -36.98
N VAL A 684 32.94 16.33 -38.24
CA VAL A 684 33.35 15.30 -39.20
C VAL A 684 34.58 14.57 -38.64
N GLY A 685 34.37 13.35 -38.13
CA GLY A 685 35.39 12.56 -37.44
C GLY A 685 34.98 12.09 -36.04
N ASP A 686 33.86 12.57 -35.50
CA ASP A 686 33.29 12.05 -34.27
C ASP A 686 32.80 10.61 -34.43
N SER A 687 32.92 9.83 -33.35
CA SER A 687 32.49 8.43 -33.30
C SER A 687 30.99 8.32 -33.58
N VAL A 688 30.64 7.37 -34.46
CA VAL A 688 29.26 6.97 -34.71
C VAL A 688 28.95 5.70 -33.91
N LEU A 689 27.93 5.76 -33.08
CA LEU A 689 27.49 4.71 -32.15
C LEU A 689 26.51 3.77 -32.85
N TRP A 690 26.99 3.00 -33.84
CA TRP A 690 26.17 2.14 -34.69
C TRP A 690 25.34 1.07 -33.94
N ASN A 691 25.83 0.63 -32.79
CA ASN A 691 25.18 -0.40 -31.98
C ASN A 691 24.22 0.16 -30.93
N LEU A 692 24.27 1.47 -30.66
CA LEU A 692 23.38 2.08 -29.69
C LEU A 692 21.93 2.02 -30.20
N LYS A 693 21.08 1.33 -29.44
CA LYS A 693 19.65 1.10 -29.71
C LYS A 693 18.76 1.87 -28.76
N SER A 694 19.17 2.06 -27.52
CA SER A 694 18.37 2.79 -26.53
C SER A 694 19.18 3.92 -25.92
N PHE A 695 18.59 5.11 -25.87
CA PHE A 695 19.17 6.27 -25.22
C PHE A 695 18.12 6.99 -24.37
N ASN A 696 18.26 6.86 -23.04
CA ASN A 696 17.36 7.49 -22.08
C ASN A 696 18.08 8.64 -21.37
N VAL A 697 17.52 9.85 -21.49
CA VAL A 697 18.09 11.09 -20.98
C VAL A 697 16.99 11.98 -20.39
N PRO A 698 16.61 11.77 -19.12
CA PRO A 698 15.56 12.55 -18.46
C PRO A 698 15.82 14.06 -18.56
N LEU A 699 17.01 14.53 -18.18
CA LEU A 699 17.37 15.94 -18.25
C LEU A 699 18.36 16.21 -19.38
N VAL A 700 18.02 17.14 -20.28
CA VAL A 700 18.96 17.64 -21.30
C VAL A 700 19.09 19.16 -21.19
N SER A 701 20.33 19.65 -21.25
CA SER A 701 20.66 21.08 -21.24
C SER A 701 21.57 21.44 -22.42
N TYR A 702 21.58 22.71 -22.83
CA TYR A 702 22.26 23.20 -24.04
C TYR A 702 22.97 24.53 -23.77
N ASP A 703 24.13 24.76 -24.39
CA ASP A 703 24.65 26.12 -24.57
C ASP A 703 23.89 26.85 -25.69
N GLU A 704 23.95 28.20 -25.71
CA GLU A 704 23.08 29.12 -26.50
C GLU A 704 23.05 28.92 -28.04
N ASN A 705 23.74 27.92 -28.61
CA ASN A 705 23.73 27.64 -30.06
C ASN A 705 23.68 26.15 -30.42
N PHE A 706 23.45 25.23 -29.46
CA PHE A 706 23.49 23.80 -29.74
C PHE A 706 22.12 23.13 -29.61
N THR A 707 21.99 22.02 -30.32
CA THR A 707 20.75 21.26 -30.44
C THR A 707 20.98 19.75 -30.36
N LEU A 708 19.89 18.99 -30.16
CA LEU A 708 19.92 17.52 -30.21
C LEU A 708 20.23 16.95 -31.59
N GLU A 709 20.20 17.75 -32.67
CA GLU A 709 20.61 17.29 -33.99
C GLU A 709 22.01 16.67 -33.93
N SER A 710 22.93 17.34 -33.24
CA SER A 710 24.32 16.90 -33.06
C SER A 710 24.41 15.52 -32.40
N VAL A 711 23.51 15.25 -31.45
CA VAL A 711 23.39 13.98 -30.72
C VAL A 711 22.90 12.88 -31.66
N PHE A 712 21.79 13.10 -32.37
CA PHE A 712 21.18 12.08 -33.24
C PHE A 712 22.06 11.71 -34.44
N ARG A 713 22.85 12.64 -34.97
CA ARG A 713 23.85 12.37 -36.02
C ARG A 713 24.85 11.27 -35.61
N GLN A 714 25.09 11.08 -34.32
CA GLN A 714 26.02 10.06 -33.80
C GLN A 714 25.36 8.72 -33.52
N MET A 715 24.03 8.61 -33.56
CA MET A 715 23.30 7.38 -33.22
C MET A 715 22.26 7.03 -34.29
N PRO A 716 22.70 6.74 -35.53
CA PRO A 716 21.81 6.57 -36.69
C PRO A 716 20.91 5.32 -36.63
N ASN A 717 21.19 4.38 -35.72
CA ASN A 717 20.42 3.14 -35.56
C ASN A 717 19.63 3.10 -34.25
N LEU A 718 19.42 4.25 -33.61
CA LEU A 718 18.67 4.37 -32.36
C LEU A 718 17.23 3.89 -32.56
N GLN A 719 16.77 3.03 -31.67
CA GLN A 719 15.43 2.44 -31.67
C GLN A 719 14.56 3.00 -30.55
N GLU A 720 15.14 3.48 -29.46
CA GLU A 720 14.41 4.00 -28.30
C GLU A 720 15.07 5.30 -27.85
N PHE A 721 14.27 6.34 -27.68
CA PHE A 721 14.70 7.63 -27.16
C PHE A 721 13.68 8.17 -26.17
N SER A 722 14.14 8.65 -25.00
CA SER A 722 13.28 9.22 -23.96
C SER A 722 13.92 10.43 -23.30
N THR A 723 13.15 11.51 -23.10
CA THR A 723 13.57 12.70 -22.35
C THR A 723 12.41 13.40 -21.66
N THR A 724 12.62 13.94 -20.45
CA THR A 724 11.56 14.51 -19.59
C THR A 724 11.64 16.02 -19.37
N ALA A 725 12.78 16.69 -19.60
CA ALA A 725 12.98 18.07 -19.15
C ALA A 725 13.74 18.97 -20.15
N ALA A 726 13.44 18.87 -21.45
CA ALA A 726 14.02 19.76 -22.45
C ALA A 726 12.99 20.29 -23.44
N SER A 727 12.96 21.61 -23.64
CA SER A 727 12.40 22.18 -24.86
C SER A 727 13.28 21.70 -26.02
N ILE A 728 12.87 20.66 -26.71
CA ILE A 728 13.41 20.37 -28.03
C ILE A 728 13.03 21.59 -28.89
N SER A 729 14.01 22.42 -29.26
CA SER A 729 13.74 23.59 -30.08
C SER A 729 13.11 23.17 -31.42
N ASP A 730 12.24 24.01 -31.96
CA ASP A 730 11.38 23.79 -33.14
C ASP A 730 12.06 23.11 -34.35
N ASP A 731 13.38 23.29 -34.55
CA ASP A 731 14.15 22.73 -35.67
C ASP A 731 14.70 21.29 -35.43
N ASN A 732 14.63 20.74 -34.22
CA ASN A 732 15.36 19.52 -33.83
C ASN A 732 14.63 18.21 -34.13
N ASP A 733 13.30 18.25 -34.20
CA ASP A 733 12.48 17.06 -34.52
C ASP A 733 12.67 16.58 -35.95
N ALA A 734 13.26 17.41 -36.83
CA ALA A 734 13.66 17.01 -38.17
C ALA A 734 14.83 16.00 -38.18
N TYR A 735 15.52 15.81 -37.06
CA TYR A 735 16.75 15.00 -36.96
C TYR A 735 16.65 13.74 -36.10
N LEU A 736 15.50 13.47 -35.48
CA LEU A 736 15.20 12.16 -34.87
C LEU A 736 15.52 11.00 -35.84
N PRO A 737 16.20 9.92 -35.42
CA PRO A 737 16.51 8.80 -36.30
C PRO A 737 15.25 8.06 -36.78
N THR A 738 15.12 7.79 -38.09
CA THR A 738 13.97 7.04 -38.64
C THR A 738 13.94 5.56 -38.23
N SER A 739 15.01 5.07 -37.59
CA SER A 739 15.09 3.75 -36.97
C SER A 739 14.34 3.64 -35.64
N LEU A 740 13.84 4.75 -35.10
CA LEU A 740 13.11 4.79 -33.83
C LEU A 740 11.85 3.90 -33.89
N LYS A 741 11.68 3.15 -32.81
CA LYS A 741 10.54 2.28 -32.49
C LYS A 741 9.81 2.76 -31.24
N SER A 742 10.50 3.39 -30.30
CA SER A 742 9.89 4.06 -29.15
C SER A 742 10.44 5.47 -29.04
N LEU A 743 9.56 6.43 -28.80
CA LEU A 743 9.89 7.83 -28.65
C LEU A 743 9.06 8.41 -27.51
N SER A 744 9.72 8.86 -26.44
CA SER A 744 9.11 9.58 -25.33
C SER A 744 9.69 10.98 -25.23
N LEU A 745 8.84 12.01 -25.37
CA LEU A 745 9.25 13.40 -25.35
C LEU A 745 8.42 14.18 -24.35
N SER A 746 9.06 15.15 -23.69
CA SER A 746 8.36 16.07 -22.81
C SER A 746 8.63 17.53 -23.15
N TYR A 747 7.63 18.40 -22.92
CA TYR A 747 7.73 19.85 -23.04
C TYR A 747 8.10 20.39 -24.44
N VAL A 748 7.80 19.64 -25.49
CA VAL A 748 8.01 20.06 -26.90
C VAL A 748 6.89 21.01 -27.33
N THR A 749 7.25 22.20 -27.81
CA THR A 749 6.27 23.24 -28.19
C THR A 749 5.89 23.22 -29.65
N THR A 750 6.75 22.75 -30.55
CA THR A 750 6.37 22.54 -31.95
C THR A 750 6.98 21.26 -32.48
N PHE A 751 6.30 20.65 -33.44
CA PHE A 751 6.78 19.46 -34.11
C PHE A 751 7.13 19.79 -35.56
N GLY A 752 8.26 19.26 -36.02
CA GLY A 752 8.54 19.14 -37.45
C GLY A 752 7.67 18.06 -38.09
N ASP A 753 8.23 17.31 -39.05
CA ASP A 753 7.54 16.16 -39.63
C ASP A 753 7.86 14.89 -38.82
N LEU A 754 7.01 14.55 -37.83
CA LEU A 754 7.10 13.28 -37.11
C LEU A 754 6.74 12.08 -37.99
N THR A 755 5.96 12.26 -39.06
CA THR A 755 5.40 11.14 -39.85
C THR A 755 6.47 10.34 -40.59
N ARG A 756 7.66 10.93 -40.79
CA ARG A 756 8.86 10.26 -41.31
C ARG A 756 9.36 9.11 -40.43
N LEU A 757 8.94 9.02 -39.17
CA LEU A 757 9.29 7.94 -38.24
C LEU A 757 8.40 6.71 -38.48
N GLU A 758 8.47 6.12 -39.67
CA GLU A 758 7.57 5.03 -40.08
C GLU A 758 7.70 3.75 -39.22
N ASN A 759 8.86 3.55 -38.59
CA ASN A 759 9.16 2.39 -37.74
C ASN A 759 8.63 2.50 -36.30
N LEU A 760 8.08 3.68 -35.95
CA LEU A 760 7.64 3.96 -34.59
C LEU A 760 6.51 3.01 -34.19
N ARG A 761 6.66 2.36 -33.05
CA ARG A 761 5.70 1.46 -32.40
C ARG A 761 5.11 2.05 -31.14
N GLU A 762 5.83 2.98 -30.51
CA GLU A 762 5.41 3.65 -29.30
C GLU A 762 5.77 5.14 -29.39
N LEU A 763 4.81 5.99 -29.10
CA LEU A 763 4.96 7.43 -29.03
C LEU A 763 4.33 7.93 -27.74
N ILE A 764 5.13 8.51 -26.85
CA ILE A 764 4.70 9.08 -25.57
C ILE A 764 5.05 10.56 -25.59
N LEU A 765 4.06 11.41 -25.34
CA LEU A 765 4.21 12.87 -25.38
C LEU A 765 3.65 13.45 -24.07
N VAL A 766 4.50 14.10 -23.28
CA VAL A 766 4.13 14.66 -21.97
C VAL A 766 4.34 16.17 -21.97
N GLU A 767 3.34 16.95 -21.59
CA GLU A 767 3.39 18.42 -21.61
C GLU A 767 3.82 19.04 -22.96
N CYS A 768 3.59 18.32 -24.06
CA CYS A 768 3.88 18.75 -25.42
C CYS A 768 2.66 19.42 -26.09
N GLU A 769 2.89 20.22 -27.13
CA GLU A 769 1.82 20.61 -28.04
C GLU A 769 1.26 19.37 -28.78
N PHE A 770 -0.01 19.37 -29.18
CA PHE A 770 -0.56 18.20 -29.90
C PHE A 770 -0.12 18.23 -31.38
N PRO A 771 0.51 17.17 -31.93
CA PRO A 771 1.02 17.17 -33.30
C PRO A 771 -0.11 16.92 -34.33
N VAL A 772 -0.97 17.92 -34.54
CA VAL A 772 -2.20 17.81 -35.35
C VAL A 772 -1.92 17.23 -36.74
N GLU A 773 -0.89 17.71 -37.44
CA GLU A 773 -0.56 17.26 -38.80
C GLU A 773 -0.19 15.77 -38.87
N ALA A 774 0.39 15.22 -37.80
CA ALA A 774 0.81 13.82 -37.75
C ALA A 774 -0.39 12.86 -37.72
N PHE A 775 -1.54 13.31 -37.24
CA PHE A 775 -2.77 12.54 -37.08
C PHE A 775 -3.90 13.00 -38.03
N LYS A 776 -3.56 13.41 -39.26
CA LYS A 776 -4.56 13.70 -40.32
C LYS A 776 -4.77 12.55 -41.30
N ASP A 777 -3.82 11.62 -41.40
CA ASP A 777 -3.87 10.48 -42.34
C ASP A 777 -3.55 9.16 -41.62
N SER A 778 -4.39 8.15 -41.81
CA SER A 778 -4.20 6.79 -41.31
C SER A 778 -2.96 6.09 -41.84
N SER A 779 -2.36 6.56 -42.96
CA SER A 779 -1.09 6.00 -43.45
C SER A 779 0.13 6.48 -42.67
N ASN A 780 0.01 7.55 -41.87
CA ASN A 780 1.08 8.04 -41.03
C ASN A 780 1.34 7.05 -39.89
N PHE A 781 2.61 6.83 -39.53
CA PHE A 781 3.04 5.86 -38.51
C PHE A 781 2.46 4.44 -38.71
N PRO A 782 2.78 3.76 -39.82
CA PRO A 782 2.19 2.46 -40.20
C PRO A 782 2.47 1.31 -39.22
N HIS A 783 3.34 1.52 -38.23
CA HIS A 783 3.72 0.53 -37.23
C HIS A 783 3.40 0.94 -35.78
N LEU A 784 2.79 2.11 -35.55
CA LEU A 784 2.50 2.62 -34.21
C LEU A 784 1.48 1.73 -33.52
N GLN A 785 1.81 1.20 -32.35
CA GLN A 785 0.99 0.30 -31.54
C GLN A 785 0.50 1.00 -30.26
N VAL A 786 1.34 1.86 -29.68
CA VAL A 786 1.07 2.61 -28.45
C VAL A 786 1.18 4.10 -28.75
N PHE A 787 0.17 4.88 -28.37
CA PHE A 787 0.22 6.33 -28.40
C PHE A 787 -0.31 6.90 -27.09
N GLU A 788 0.52 7.67 -26.40
CA GLU A 788 0.18 8.30 -25.15
C GLU A 788 0.45 9.80 -25.24
N PHE A 789 -0.55 10.60 -24.86
CA PHE A 789 -0.48 12.05 -24.86
C PHE A 789 -1.02 12.58 -23.54
N TYR A 790 -0.20 13.30 -22.79
CA TYR A 790 -0.55 13.90 -21.50
C TYR A 790 -0.19 15.37 -21.50
N THR A 791 -1.15 16.27 -21.33
CA THR A 791 -0.86 17.68 -21.06
C THR A 791 -1.98 18.34 -20.28
N TYR A 792 -1.61 19.23 -19.36
CA TYR A 792 -2.56 20.10 -18.66
C TYR A 792 -2.50 21.55 -19.16
N LYS A 793 -1.72 21.83 -20.21
CA LYS A 793 -1.67 23.16 -20.84
C LYS A 793 -2.99 23.40 -21.59
N ASN A 794 -3.68 24.48 -21.22
CA ASN A 794 -4.85 24.93 -21.97
C ASN A 794 -4.45 25.24 -23.42
N SER A 795 -5.23 24.69 -24.35
CA SER A 795 -5.06 24.90 -25.78
C SER A 795 -6.38 25.39 -26.36
N ASP A 796 -6.37 26.56 -26.99
CA ASP A 796 -7.54 27.06 -27.75
C ASP A 796 -7.68 26.36 -29.12
N VAL A 797 -6.90 25.30 -29.38
CA VAL A 797 -6.86 24.60 -30.66
C VAL A 797 -8.07 23.70 -30.80
N VAL A 798 -8.88 23.97 -31.82
CA VAL A 798 -10.00 23.12 -32.24
C VAL A 798 -9.59 22.28 -33.44
N ILE A 799 -9.60 20.97 -33.28
CA ILE A 799 -9.19 20.01 -34.31
C ILE A 799 -10.42 19.51 -35.07
N ASP A 800 -10.46 19.77 -36.37
CA ASP A 800 -11.62 19.43 -37.22
C ASP A 800 -11.81 17.91 -37.38
N HIS A 801 -10.74 17.16 -37.64
CA HIS A 801 -10.78 15.71 -37.79
C HIS A 801 -9.43 15.08 -37.46
N MET A 802 -9.38 14.19 -36.48
CA MET A 802 -8.22 13.31 -36.24
C MET A 802 -8.40 11.94 -36.88
N THR A 803 -7.36 11.42 -37.50
CA THR A 803 -7.29 10.06 -38.06
C THR A 803 -6.04 9.37 -37.54
N PHE A 804 -6.22 8.20 -36.94
CA PHE A 804 -5.14 7.43 -36.31
C PHE A 804 -4.68 6.25 -37.19
N PRO A 805 -3.44 5.78 -37.04
CA PRO A 805 -2.92 4.63 -37.78
C PRO A 805 -3.65 3.32 -37.48
N ASP A 806 -3.89 2.51 -38.51
CA ASP A 806 -4.52 1.18 -38.40
C ASP A 806 -3.75 0.18 -37.51
N SER A 807 -2.45 0.42 -37.29
CA SER A 807 -1.58 -0.39 -36.44
C SER A 807 -1.78 -0.15 -34.95
N LEU A 808 -2.46 0.94 -34.55
CA LEU A 808 -2.60 1.33 -33.15
C LEU A 808 -3.42 0.29 -32.37
N ARG A 809 -3.01 0.03 -31.13
CA ARG A 809 -3.61 -0.94 -30.19
C ARG A 809 -3.98 -0.28 -28.88
N MET A 810 -3.11 0.58 -28.37
CA MET A 810 -3.29 1.31 -27.12
C MET A 810 -3.20 2.80 -27.38
N MET A 811 -4.20 3.53 -26.89
CA MET A 811 -4.24 4.98 -27.01
C MET A 811 -4.71 5.62 -25.71
N THR A 812 -3.90 6.52 -25.15
CA THR A 812 -4.21 7.30 -23.96
C THR A 812 -4.09 8.78 -24.27
N LEU A 813 -5.16 9.53 -24.09
CA LEU A 813 -5.22 10.96 -24.40
C LEU A 813 -5.74 11.74 -23.19
N THR A 814 -4.85 12.38 -22.44
CA THR A 814 -5.20 13.27 -21.33
C THR A 814 -4.85 14.71 -21.71
N ALA A 815 -5.84 15.50 -22.14
CA ALA A 815 -5.58 16.88 -22.57
C ALA A 815 -6.85 17.74 -22.69
N PRO A 816 -6.78 19.05 -22.38
CA PRO A 816 -7.84 20.02 -22.65
C PRO A 816 -7.87 20.39 -24.15
N LEU A 817 -8.12 19.42 -25.03
CA LEU A 817 -8.21 19.63 -26.49
C LEU A 817 -9.65 19.57 -26.97
N SER A 818 -10.01 20.45 -27.91
CA SER A 818 -11.31 20.42 -28.57
C SER A 818 -11.24 19.67 -29.90
N ILE A 819 -12.11 18.67 -30.10
CA ILE A 819 -12.15 17.86 -31.33
C ILE A 819 -13.57 17.77 -31.90
N LYS A 820 -13.75 17.95 -33.21
CA LYS A 820 -15.08 17.81 -33.85
C LYS A 820 -15.39 16.41 -34.35
N LYS A 821 -14.35 15.65 -34.75
CA LYS A 821 -14.47 14.30 -35.26
C LYS A 821 -13.17 13.52 -35.11
N TRP A 822 -13.26 12.22 -34.93
CA TRP A 822 -12.12 11.32 -35.11
C TRP A 822 -12.43 10.11 -36.00
N THR A 823 -11.40 9.34 -36.33
CA THR A 823 -11.50 8.02 -36.92
C THR A 823 -10.54 7.09 -36.20
N LEU A 824 -11.11 6.26 -35.33
CA LEU A 824 -10.38 5.29 -34.53
C LEU A 824 -9.97 4.06 -35.37
N PRO A 825 -8.82 3.44 -35.07
CA PRO A 825 -8.34 2.29 -35.82
C PRO A 825 -9.10 1.02 -35.44
N LYS A 826 -9.38 0.17 -36.43
CA LYS A 826 -10.23 -1.03 -36.28
C LYS A 826 -9.71 -2.11 -35.32
N ARG A 827 -8.45 -2.01 -34.92
CA ARG A 827 -7.75 -2.98 -34.07
C ARG A 827 -7.37 -2.39 -32.70
N LEU A 828 -7.84 -1.19 -32.38
CA LEU A 828 -7.62 -0.58 -31.07
C LEU A 828 -8.25 -1.47 -29.99
N SER A 829 -7.46 -1.86 -28.99
CA SER A 829 -7.89 -2.69 -27.86
C SER A 829 -8.00 -1.89 -26.56
N PHE A 830 -7.26 -0.79 -26.42
CA PHE A 830 -7.30 0.08 -25.25
C PHE A 830 -7.48 1.53 -25.69
N LEU A 831 -8.46 2.20 -25.10
CA LEU A 831 -8.71 3.62 -25.30
C LEU A 831 -8.99 4.30 -23.96
N GLU A 832 -8.15 5.24 -23.58
CA GLU A 832 -8.40 6.17 -22.48
C GLU A 832 -8.44 7.61 -23.02
N VAL A 833 -9.50 8.34 -22.69
CA VAL A 833 -9.61 9.77 -23.01
C VAL A 833 -10.01 10.54 -21.75
N ASN A 834 -9.22 11.54 -21.39
CA ASN A 834 -9.37 12.32 -20.18
C ASN A 834 -9.26 13.82 -20.47
N ASN A 835 -10.16 14.63 -19.90
CA ASN A 835 -10.14 16.09 -19.98
C ASN A 835 -10.42 16.69 -21.39
N PHE A 836 -10.96 15.91 -22.33
CA PHE A 836 -11.23 16.35 -23.71
C PHE A 836 -12.54 17.15 -23.86
N ASP A 837 -12.53 18.12 -24.78
CA ASP A 837 -13.74 18.83 -25.22
C ASP A 837 -14.25 18.25 -26.55
N PHE A 838 -15.32 17.47 -26.51
CA PHE A 838 -15.89 16.83 -27.69
C PHE A 838 -16.83 17.73 -28.50
N GLY A 839 -17.26 18.89 -27.99
CA GLY A 839 -18.28 19.68 -28.67
C GLY A 839 -19.65 18.99 -28.76
N LYS A 840 -20.69 19.76 -29.07
CA LYS A 840 -22.09 19.35 -28.83
C LYS A 840 -22.63 18.23 -29.70
N ASP A 841 -22.08 18.06 -30.91
CA ASP A 841 -22.60 17.13 -31.92
C ASP A 841 -21.66 15.94 -32.18
N PHE A 842 -20.73 15.67 -31.27
CA PHE A 842 -19.75 14.61 -31.45
C PHE A 842 -20.40 13.24 -31.43
N LYS A 843 -20.00 12.37 -32.37
CA LYS A 843 -20.42 10.97 -32.41
C LYS A 843 -19.28 10.08 -31.98
N LEU A 844 -19.48 9.34 -30.89
CA LEU A 844 -18.52 8.39 -30.38
C LEU A 844 -18.57 7.07 -31.17
N ASP A 845 -17.84 7.00 -32.28
CA ASP A 845 -17.70 5.77 -33.06
C ASP A 845 -16.56 4.89 -32.51
N LEU A 846 -16.89 3.71 -31.93
CA LEU A 846 -15.95 2.80 -31.27
C LEU A 846 -15.61 1.56 -32.14
N PRO A 847 -14.35 1.09 -32.20
CA PRO A 847 -13.98 -0.11 -32.94
C PRO A 847 -14.37 -1.38 -32.17
N SER A 848 -14.84 -2.41 -32.88
CA SER A 848 -15.31 -3.67 -32.26
C SER A 848 -14.23 -4.48 -31.54
N SER A 849 -12.95 -4.14 -31.71
CA SER A 849 -11.80 -4.80 -31.07
C SER A 849 -11.49 -4.28 -29.66
N LEU A 850 -12.18 -3.24 -29.21
CA LEU A 850 -11.89 -2.60 -27.93
C LEU A 850 -12.16 -3.56 -26.78
N ASP A 851 -11.20 -3.66 -25.87
CA ASP A 851 -11.22 -4.47 -24.66
C ASP A 851 -11.37 -3.57 -23.42
N ILE A 852 -10.67 -2.44 -23.40
CA ILE A 852 -10.72 -1.45 -22.32
C ILE A 852 -11.10 -0.08 -22.90
N LEU A 853 -12.10 0.56 -22.31
CA LEU A 853 -12.54 1.91 -22.62
C LEU A 853 -12.66 2.74 -21.35
N GLU A 854 -11.95 3.86 -21.29
CA GLU A 854 -12.08 4.89 -20.28
C GLU A 854 -12.37 6.26 -20.90
N ILE A 855 -13.44 6.91 -20.42
CA ILE A 855 -13.84 8.26 -20.80
C ILE A 855 -14.00 9.08 -19.52
N ALA A 856 -13.09 10.01 -19.28
CA ALA A 856 -13.01 10.75 -18.04
C ALA A 856 -13.02 12.28 -18.24
N ARG A 857 -13.77 13.01 -17.41
CA ARG A 857 -13.72 14.47 -17.31
C ARG A 857 -13.88 15.21 -18.65
N THR A 858 -14.70 14.67 -19.56
CA THR A 858 -14.91 15.23 -20.90
C THR A 858 -16.13 16.14 -20.99
N SER A 859 -16.27 16.88 -22.08
CA SER A 859 -17.45 17.73 -22.36
C SER A 859 -18.61 17.03 -23.08
N LEU A 860 -18.56 15.70 -23.26
CA LEU A 860 -19.63 14.95 -23.92
C LEU A 860 -20.99 15.23 -23.26
N GLU A 861 -22.00 15.57 -24.05
CA GLU A 861 -23.35 15.88 -23.55
C GLU A 861 -24.26 14.63 -23.49
N SER A 862 -24.01 13.62 -24.33
CA SER A 862 -24.80 12.38 -24.40
C SER A 862 -23.99 11.21 -24.99
N LEU A 863 -24.29 9.99 -24.53
CA LEU A 863 -23.87 8.71 -25.11
C LEU A 863 -25.08 7.90 -25.64
N ASP A 864 -26.20 8.57 -25.94
CA ASP A 864 -27.39 7.91 -26.44
C ASP A 864 -27.13 7.21 -27.79
N GLY A 865 -27.57 5.96 -27.89
CA GLY A 865 -27.44 5.13 -29.09
C GLY A 865 -26.02 4.59 -29.34
N VAL A 866 -25.09 4.79 -28.41
CA VAL A 866 -23.72 4.26 -28.54
C VAL A 866 -23.72 2.74 -28.39
N ILE A 867 -23.17 2.05 -29.38
CA ILE A 867 -22.99 0.60 -29.36
C ILE A 867 -21.57 0.28 -28.92
N PHE A 868 -21.42 -0.21 -27.70
CA PHE A 868 -20.15 -0.65 -27.14
C PHE A 868 -19.70 -1.99 -27.75
N PRO A 869 -18.39 -2.19 -27.93
CA PRO A 869 -17.84 -3.45 -28.43
C PRO A 869 -18.18 -4.64 -27.51
N ILE A 870 -18.72 -5.73 -28.07
CA ILE A 870 -19.12 -6.93 -27.29
C ILE A 870 -17.92 -7.58 -26.58
N GLY A 871 -16.70 -7.35 -27.08
CA GLY A 871 -15.47 -7.88 -26.50
C GLY A 871 -14.97 -7.13 -25.25
N LEU A 872 -15.60 -6.02 -24.87
CA LEU A 872 -15.14 -5.13 -23.81
C LEU A 872 -15.15 -5.83 -22.44
N THR A 873 -14.03 -5.77 -21.73
CA THR A 873 -13.86 -6.27 -20.35
C THR A 873 -13.93 -5.15 -19.31
N ILE A 874 -13.46 -3.94 -19.66
CA ILE A 874 -13.48 -2.78 -18.76
C ILE A 874 -14.13 -1.58 -19.46
N LEU A 875 -15.14 -1.00 -18.81
CA LEU A 875 -15.77 0.25 -19.20
C LEU A 875 -15.78 1.22 -18.03
N ARG A 876 -15.11 2.37 -18.20
CA ARG A 876 -15.07 3.44 -17.21
C ARG A 876 -15.57 4.75 -17.81
N ILE A 877 -16.58 5.34 -17.21
CA ILE A 877 -17.13 6.66 -17.56
C ILE A 877 -17.10 7.51 -16.29
N VAL A 878 -16.10 8.38 -16.13
CA VAL A 878 -15.79 9.00 -14.83
C VAL A 878 -15.70 10.53 -14.91
N GLY A 879 -16.48 11.26 -14.12
CA GLY A 879 -16.30 12.70 -13.96
C GLY A 879 -16.79 13.55 -15.15
N ASN A 880 -17.62 13.01 -16.06
CA ASN A 880 -18.13 13.76 -17.21
C ASN A 880 -19.35 14.60 -16.81
N ALA A 881 -19.10 15.78 -16.24
CA ALA A 881 -20.15 16.64 -15.68
C ALA A 881 -21.20 17.13 -16.71
N CYS A 882 -20.83 17.21 -17.99
CA CYS A 882 -21.74 17.61 -19.07
C CYS A 882 -22.60 16.46 -19.61
N LEU A 883 -22.26 15.21 -19.30
CA LEU A 883 -22.92 14.03 -19.84
C LEU A 883 -24.26 13.83 -19.16
N THR A 884 -25.37 13.94 -19.91
CA THR A 884 -26.74 13.96 -19.37
C THR A 884 -27.58 12.73 -19.72
N SER A 885 -27.12 11.84 -20.60
CA SER A 885 -27.81 10.59 -20.93
C SER A 885 -26.89 9.54 -21.59
N MET A 886 -27.27 8.26 -21.48
CA MET A 886 -26.61 7.10 -22.07
C MET A 886 -27.64 5.97 -22.36
N ARG A 887 -28.69 6.28 -23.12
CA ARG A 887 -29.83 5.39 -23.45
C ARG A 887 -29.72 4.76 -24.83
N GLY A 888 -30.39 3.63 -25.05
CA GLY A 888 -30.38 2.93 -26.35
C GLY A 888 -29.02 2.35 -26.75
N THR A 889 -28.17 2.07 -25.76
CA THR A 889 -26.91 1.34 -25.83
C THR A 889 -27.14 -0.17 -25.78
N ASN A 890 -26.05 -0.95 -25.83
CA ASN A 890 -26.05 -2.41 -25.74
C ASN A 890 -25.35 -2.94 -24.47
N LEU A 891 -25.37 -2.17 -23.38
CA LEU A 891 -24.76 -2.59 -22.10
C LEU A 891 -25.28 -3.94 -21.60
N ASP A 892 -26.54 -4.25 -21.90
CA ASP A 892 -27.22 -5.51 -21.60
C ASP A 892 -26.65 -6.74 -22.35
N GLN A 893 -25.81 -6.51 -23.36
CA GLN A 893 -25.25 -7.55 -24.24
C GLN A 893 -23.73 -7.75 -24.04
N LEU A 894 -23.09 -7.04 -23.09
CA LEU A 894 -21.65 -7.10 -22.86
C LEU A 894 -21.25 -8.23 -21.90
N GLU A 895 -21.36 -9.49 -22.33
CA GLU A 895 -21.13 -10.68 -21.49
C GLU A 895 -19.71 -10.82 -20.90
N ARG A 896 -18.71 -10.18 -21.53
CA ARG A 896 -17.30 -10.23 -21.10
C ARG A 896 -16.90 -9.09 -20.16
N LEU A 897 -17.81 -8.14 -19.93
CA LEU A 897 -17.56 -7.01 -19.05
C LEU A 897 -17.33 -7.53 -17.64
N SER A 898 -16.14 -7.27 -17.09
CA SER A 898 -15.75 -7.59 -15.72
C SER A 898 -15.80 -6.36 -14.81
N LEU A 899 -15.64 -5.17 -15.38
CA LEU A 899 -15.71 -3.90 -14.64
C LEU A 899 -16.50 -2.86 -15.45
N LEU A 900 -17.56 -2.34 -14.83
CA LEU A 900 -18.32 -1.19 -15.28
C LEU A 900 -18.29 -0.13 -14.17
N LEU A 901 -17.63 0.99 -14.44
CA LEU A 901 -17.49 2.09 -13.49
C LEU A 901 -18.11 3.35 -14.10
N ILE A 902 -19.23 3.81 -13.55
CA ILE A 902 -19.91 5.04 -14.00
C ILE A 902 -20.07 5.96 -12.80
N ILE A 903 -19.19 6.94 -12.68
CA ILE A 903 -19.05 7.76 -11.47
C ILE A 903 -18.99 9.26 -11.82
N GLN A 904 -19.64 10.12 -11.04
CA GLN A 904 -19.50 11.59 -11.13
C GLN A 904 -19.86 12.17 -12.51
N ASN A 905 -20.89 11.62 -13.17
CA ASN A 905 -21.39 12.15 -14.45
C ASN A 905 -22.65 13.00 -14.25
N GLY A 906 -23.02 13.81 -15.26
CA GLY A 906 -24.17 14.73 -15.18
C GLY A 906 -25.57 14.10 -15.34
N PHE A 907 -25.69 12.77 -15.29
CA PHE A 907 -26.94 12.04 -15.54
C PHE A 907 -27.32 11.10 -14.39
N GLU A 908 -28.62 10.92 -14.16
CA GLU A 908 -29.14 9.96 -13.17
C GLU A 908 -29.22 8.55 -13.77
N ARG A 909 -29.22 7.51 -12.93
CA ARG A 909 -29.28 6.11 -13.38
C ARG A 909 -30.47 5.80 -14.32
N MET A 910 -31.59 6.50 -14.20
CA MET A 910 -32.78 6.35 -15.09
C MET A 910 -32.55 6.89 -16.51
N ASP A 911 -31.46 7.62 -16.73
CA ASP A 911 -31.05 8.17 -18.01
C ASP A 911 -30.04 7.27 -18.74
N MET A 912 -29.93 5.99 -18.37
CA MET A 912 -29.09 4.97 -19.01
C MET A 912 -29.78 3.60 -19.08
N ASP A 913 -29.40 2.75 -20.04
CA ASP A 913 -29.90 1.36 -20.09
C ASP A 913 -29.28 0.49 -18.98
N GLU A 914 -30.00 -0.54 -18.56
CA GLU A 914 -29.48 -1.49 -17.57
C GLU A 914 -28.35 -2.36 -18.17
N PRO A 915 -27.19 -2.47 -17.50
CA PRO A 915 -26.14 -3.39 -17.94
C PRO A 915 -26.55 -4.84 -17.71
N ILE A 916 -25.85 -5.76 -18.36
CA ILE A 916 -26.10 -7.19 -18.20
C ILE A 916 -25.97 -7.58 -16.71
N ASN A 917 -26.98 -8.24 -16.16
CA ASN A 917 -26.96 -8.72 -14.78
C ASN A 917 -26.11 -10.00 -14.70
N SER A 918 -24.79 -9.85 -14.78
CA SER A 918 -23.81 -10.93 -14.75
C SER A 918 -23.03 -10.91 -13.41
N PRO A 919 -22.92 -12.03 -12.69
CA PRO A 919 -22.17 -12.11 -11.44
C PRO A 919 -20.65 -11.96 -11.61
N LYS A 920 -20.15 -11.85 -12.85
CA LYS A 920 -18.74 -11.62 -13.19
C LYS A 920 -18.41 -10.15 -13.46
N CYS A 921 -19.41 -9.28 -13.55
CA CYS A 921 -19.24 -7.86 -13.83
C CYS A 921 -19.45 -7.05 -12.55
N VAL A 922 -18.40 -6.38 -12.07
CA VAL A 922 -18.50 -5.40 -10.99
C VAL A 922 -19.07 -4.13 -11.59
N VAL A 923 -20.29 -3.77 -11.19
CA VAL A 923 -20.96 -2.56 -11.67
C VAL A 923 -21.07 -1.56 -10.53
N THR A 924 -20.42 -0.42 -10.68
CA THR A 924 -20.40 0.67 -9.68
C THR A 924 -20.97 1.94 -10.31
N PHE A 925 -22.04 2.46 -9.70
CA PHE A 925 -22.69 3.73 -10.06
C PHE A 925 -22.56 4.72 -8.90
N LEU A 926 -22.04 5.92 -9.14
CA LEU A 926 -21.95 7.00 -8.14
C LEU A 926 -22.31 8.37 -8.72
#